data_AF-A0A832XKJ1-F1
#
_entry.id   AF-A0A832XKJ1-F1
#
_cell.length_a   1.000
_cell.length_b   1.000
_cell.length_c   1.000
_cell.angle_alpha   90.00
_cell.angle_beta   90.00
_cell.angle_gamma   90.00
#
_symmetry.space_group_name_H-M   'P 1'
#
loop_
_entity.id
_entity.type
_entity.pdbx_description
1 polymer ?
#
loop_
_entity_poly.entity_id
_entity_poly.type
_entity_poly.pdbx_seq_one_letter_code
_entity_poly.pdbx_strand_id
1 'polypeptide(L)'
;MVKKLSPTPLDREALEKIKVNPADIANNFFDYSKVVVKKPWGYEYLIFQNENVAVWILYLKPGAQTSMHSHPNKTTSLVVLEGEAICSTLSDNFKRTAGEGLMIGKGVFHQTKVVSEHGAFIMEIESPVNKRDLVRLKDKYGRASEGYETIDKHSFTPNYNYLTLGEPEIFYNLTKRFGQCTITIRKVKDSSDFSDILNLGDEDIVCFLSGNILGNGKSVGGAGTIAWAKDLKSIEQPQIKDELTALIIKRRDNIVKVSDYIMSFLKEQGVKEVFFVPGDANVHLLDSLGRDGELNFTCNQTERVASMSAEAYSKLTSNLGVLIISSGASGTNAITGVSNAWVDSTPLFVLSGQATLDQGHENPSIRQLGNKSLNIAEVVKPITKYSVKITDPSTIRYHLEKAAYLAKEGRPGPVWIDIPIDIQGMAIDAIELRSFELPETQSSNNYFEKQISEVVELLKNSKRPVILAGRGIRLSKAGKEFLKLAELLKIPVLTSRGGADLIPETHPLFFGRSGAYGQRRANFVVQNSDLLISIGARLSIPQIGRNYKAFARAAKKVVVDIDSNELSKKTVKIDFPINSGAADFILALTAKLKALNSKLIFSDWLKKCREWSGKFYPTKFESYKHKKFVNPYLFVEAISDELKEGSIIVVDGGSVLNYVMQTFKFKPAQRIILSYGLELPGFALAGAIGASVGNNRGEVICLCEDRGFQLNIPELQTIIDNRLPIKIFILKSRGRSDVRKTQKEYFGGRYVGTDNEILFGSPALAKVGKVYRFATYEIGKSTNLKKQIRKVLRAKGPVICEIQIDKEQEIIPRIVFTVKPDGKWEAKPLEDMYPFLDRKTLKENMVVELLPEEKND
;
A
#
# COMPACT_ATOMS: atom_id res chain seq x y z
N MET A 1 -21.85 -42.29 12.51
CA MET A 1 -22.12 -40.95 13.10
C MET A 1 -20.87 -40.43 13.78
N VAL A 2 -20.71 -39.09 13.87
CA VAL A 2 -19.65 -38.47 14.70
C VAL A 2 -19.76 -39.02 16.13
N LYS A 3 -18.62 -39.29 16.78
CA LYS A 3 -18.58 -39.94 18.09
C LYS A 3 -19.47 -39.18 19.10
N LYS A 4 -20.45 -39.88 19.65
CA LYS A 4 -21.39 -39.36 20.67
C LYS A 4 -20.96 -39.81 22.05
N LEU A 5 -20.78 -38.86 22.97
CA LEU A 5 -20.55 -39.11 24.38
C LEU A 5 -21.88 -39.15 25.12
N SER A 6 -22.03 -40.12 26.02
CA SER A 6 -23.21 -40.30 26.86
C SER A 6 -22.83 -40.18 28.33
N PRO A 7 -23.72 -39.68 29.20
CA PRO A 7 -23.42 -39.48 30.61
C PRO A 7 -23.14 -40.81 31.31
N THR A 8 -22.00 -40.89 31.98
CA THR A 8 -21.55 -42.01 32.80
C THR A 8 -22.17 -41.94 34.21
N PRO A 9 -22.08 -42.99 35.03
CA PRO A 9 -22.45 -42.91 36.44
C PRO A 9 -21.72 -41.80 37.21
N LEU A 10 -20.43 -41.56 36.88
CA LEU A 10 -19.63 -40.49 37.48
C LEU A 10 -20.20 -39.10 37.16
N ASP A 11 -20.69 -38.90 35.94
CA ASP A 11 -21.31 -37.63 35.55
C ASP A 11 -22.59 -37.35 36.35
N ARG A 12 -23.42 -38.37 36.56
CA ARG A 12 -24.66 -38.26 37.33
C ARG A 12 -24.37 -37.95 38.80
N GLU A 13 -23.43 -38.68 39.40
CA GLU A 13 -23.00 -38.45 40.79
C GLU A 13 -22.39 -37.05 40.96
N ALA A 14 -21.59 -36.58 40.00
CA ALA A 14 -21.01 -35.24 40.03
C ALA A 14 -22.09 -34.15 39.90
N LEU A 15 -23.08 -34.33 39.02
CA LEU A 15 -24.20 -33.39 38.88
C LEU A 15 -25.04 -33.27 40.16
N GLU A 16 -25.34 -34.40 40.83
CA GLU A 16 -26.11 -34.41 42.09
C GLU A 16 -25.40 -33.64 43.23
N LYS A 17 -24.06 -33.60 43.21
CA LYS A 17 -23.25 -32.94 44.25
C LYS A 17 -23.10 -31.43 44.04
N ILE A 18 -23.39 -30.90 42.85
CA ILE A 18 -23.20 -29.47 42.56
C ILE A 18 -24.48 -28.70 42.90
N LYS A 19 -24.40 -27.84 43.93
CA LYS A 19 -25.46 -26.87 44.24
C LYS A 19 -25.27 -25.64 43.36
N VAL A 20 -26.14 -25.46 42.36
CA VAL A 20 -26.17 -24.27 41.50
C VAL A 20 -27.21 -23.28 42.02
N ASN A 21 -26.88 -21.99 42.07
CA ASN A 21 -27.87 -20.97 42.39
C ASN A 21 -28.92 -20.90 41.25
N PRO A 22 -30.23 -21.05 41.52
CA PRO A 22 -31.26 -20.97 40.48
C PRO A 22 -31.23 -19.69 39.65
N ALA A 23 -30.74 -18.58 40.21
CA ALA A 23 -30.57 -17.31 39.50
C ALA A 23 -29.52 -17.38 38.37
N ASP A 24 -28.52 -18.26 38.48
CA ASP A 24 -27.42 -18.39 37.53
C ASP A 24 -27.80 -19.21 36.29
N ILE A 25 -28.88 -20.00 36.39
CA ILE A 25 -29.46 -20.83 35.32
C ILE A 25 -30.78 -20.25 34.78
N ALA A 26 -31.31 -19.18 35.38
CA ALA A 26 -32.55 -18.54 34.96
C ALA A 26 -32.41 -17.94 33.55
N ASN A 27 -33.31 -18.31 32.64
CA ASN A 27 -33.23 -17.93 31.24
C ASN A 27 -33.70 -16.48 31.01
N ASN A 28 -32.76 -15.53 30.88
CA ASN A 28 -33.04 -14.19 30.38
C ASN A 28 -32.38 -14.05 29.01
N PHE A 29 -33.17 -13.76 27.97
CA PHE A 29 -32.66 -13.58 26.62
C PHE A 29 -31.70 -12.39 26.57
N PHE A 30 -30.45 -12.64 26.15
CA PHE A 30 -29.46 -11.62 25.86
C PHE A 30 -29.02 -11.80 24.41
N ASP A 31 -29.04 -10.73 23.63
CA ASP A 31 -28.61 -10.76 22.23
C ASP A 31 -27.07 -10.71 22.17
N TYR A 32 -26.48 -11.84 21.80
CA TYR A 32 -25.03 -11.97 21.61
C TYR A 32 -24.59 -11.70 20.17
N SER A 33 -25.52 -11.31 19.28
CA SER A 33 -25.18 -10.92 17.92
C SER A 33 -24.21 -9.72 17.98
N LYS A 34 -23.03 -9.88 17.38
CA LYS A 34 -21.95 -8.87 17.36
C LYS A 34 -21.24 -8.64 18.70
N VAL A 35 -21.28 -9.60 19.62
CA VAL A 35 -20.55 -9.55 20.89
C VAL A 35 -19.41 -10.58 20.91
N VAL A 36 -18.19 -10.14 21.22
CA VAL A 36 -17.08 -11.04 21.61
C VAL A 36 -17.04 -11.12 23.12
N VAL A 37 -17.23 -12.33 23.64
CA VAL A 37 -17.10 -12.59 25.07
C VAL A 37 -15.66 -13.00 25.35
N LYS A 38 -14.91 -12.14 26.04
CA LYS A 38 -13.56 -12.48 26.49
C LYS A 38 -13.65 -13.54 27.59
N LYS A 39 -12.76 -14.51 27.53
CA LYS A 39 -12.66 -15.60 28.51
C LYS A 39 -11.23 -15.72 29.02
N PRO A 40 -11.00 -16.26 30.22
CA PRO A 40 -9.64 -16.46 30.75
C PRO A 40 -8.74 -17.30 29.81
N TRP A 41 -9.33 -18.20 29.03
CA TRP A 41 -8.65 -19.05 28.04
C TRP A 41 -8.51 -18.43 26.64
N GLY A 42 -9.16 -17.29 26.36
CA GLY A 42 -9.23 -16.71 25.01
C GLY A 42 -10.48 -15.87 24.82
N TYR A 43 -11.32 -16.22 23.85
CA TYR A 43 -12.59 -15.54 23.60
C TYR A 43 -13.58 -16.41 22.82
N GLU A 44 -14.86 -16.05 22.84
CA GLU A 44 -15.91 -16.67 22.04
C GLU A 44 -16.84 -15.62 21.41
N TYR A 45 -17.46 -15.96 20.28
CA TYR A 45 -18.46 -15.11 19.64
C TYR A 45 -19.50 -15.95 18.87
N LEU A 46 -20.71 -15.43 18.77
CA LEU A 46 -21.84 -16.09 18.11
C LEU A 46 -21.79 -15.83 16.60
N ILE A 47 -21.95 -16.88 15.79
CA ILE A 47 -21.95 -16.78 14.33
C ILE A 47 -23.32 -17.07 13.69
N PHE A 48 -24.14 -17.91 14.34
CA PHE A 48 -25.49 -18.24 13.88
C PHE A 48 -26.38 -18.56 15.08
N GLN A 49 -27.64 -18.13 15.06
CA GLN A 49 -28.64 -18.56 16.04
C GLN A 49 -30.03 -18.58 15.42
N ASN A 50 -30.80 -19.62 15.70
CA ASN A 50 -32.25 -19.66 15.51
C ASN A 50 -32.93 -20.18 16.79
N GLU A 51 -34.22 -20.50 16.73
CA GLU A 51 -34.97 -21.02 17.88
C GLU A 51 -34.46 -22.38 18.41
N ASN A 52 -33.76 -23.15 17.57
CA ASN A 52 -33.34 -24.53 17.86
C ASN A 52 -31.83 -24.65 18.18
N VAL A 53 -30.98 -23.87 17.50
CA VAL A 53 -29.53 -24.04 17.49
C VAL A 53 -28.80 -22.71 17.62
N ALA A 54 -27.71 -22.70 18.39
CA ALA A 54 -26.74 -21.62 18.41
C ALA A 54 -25.35 -22.16 18.03
N VAL A 55 -24.65 -21.45 17.14
CA VAL A 55 -23.31 -21.80 16.69
C VAL A 55 -22.34 -20.71 17.13
N TRP A 56 -21.32 -21.13 17.87
CA TRP A 56 -20.30 -20.28 18.46
C TRP A 56 -18.92 -20.65 17.91
N ILE A 57 -18.05 -19.65 17.83
CA ILE A 57 -16.61 -19.86 17.58
C ILE A 57 -15.86 -19.51 18.86
N LEU A 58 -15.06 -20.45 19.33
CA LEU A 58 -14.19 -20.32 20.49
C LEU A 58 -12.74 -20.28 19.99
N TYR A 59 -12.01 -19.23 20.36
CA TYR A 59 -10.55 -19.21 20.26
C TYR A 59 -9.95 -19.50 21.63
N LEU A 60 -9.09 -20.53 21.68
CA LEU A 60 -8.31 -20.86 22.87
C LEU A 60 -6.84 -20.59 22.57
N LYS A 61 -6.18 -19.86 23.47
CA LYS A 61 -4.73 -19.57 23.40
C LYS A 61 -3.89 -20.86 23.52
N PRO A 62 -2.62 -20.85 23.06
CA PRO A 62 -1.70 -21.97 23.28
C PRO A 62 -1.67 -22.41 24.74
N GLY A 63 -1.85 -23.72 24.99
CA GLY A 63 -1.86 -24.31 26.34
C GLY A 63 -3.07 -23.95 27.22
N ALA A 64 -4.04 -23.16 26.71
CA ALA A 64 -5.26 -22.84 27.44
C ALA A 64 -6.22 -24.03 27.51
N GLN A 65 -7.12 -23.99 28.49
CA GLN A 65 -8.20 -24.97 28.62
C GLN A 65 -9.48 -24.33 29.16
N THR A 66 -10.64 -24.87 28.77
CA THR A 66 -11.95 -24.51 29.34
C THR A 66 -12.11 -25.08 30.76
N SER A 67 -13.23 -24.81 31.44
CA SER A 67 -13.56 -25.47 32.71
C SER A 67 -13.96 -26.93 32.47
N MET A 68 -13.83 -27.80 33.47
CA MET A 68 -14.54 -29.08 33.48
C MET A 68 -16.00 -28.77 33.83
N HIS A 69 -16.86 -28.82 32.83
CA HIS A 69 -18.24 -28.35 32.92
C HIS A 69 -19.21 -29.29 32.22
N SER A 70 -20.47 -29.21 32.60
CA SER A 70 -21.56 -30.00 32.04
C SER A 70 -22.72 -29.09 31.69
N HIS A 71 -23.53 -29.57 30.75
CA HIS A 71 -24.77 -28.94 30.35
C HIS A 71 -25.93 -29.91 30.56
N PRO A 72 -26.73 -29.74 31.63
CA PRO A 72 -27.76 -30.71 31.99
C PRO A 72 -28.88 -30.88 30.95
N ASN A 73 -29.23 -29.82 30.21
CA ASN A 73 -30.42 -29.78 29.37
C ASN A 73 -30.12 -29.67 27.87
N LYS A 74 -28.90 -29.26 27.48
CA LYS A 74 -28.49 -29.16 26.07
C LYS A 74 -27.44 -30.19 25.65
N THR A 75 -27.50 -30.53 24.37
CA THR A 75 -26.44 -31.26 23.66
C THR A 75 -25.48 -30.23 23.09
N THR A 76 -24.18 -30.49 23.20
CA THR A 76 -23.14 -29.64 22.63
C THR A 76 -22.33 -30.44 21.63
N SER A 77 -22.07 -29.89 20.46
CA SER A 77 -21.18 -30.48 19.47
C SER A 77 -19.95 -29.59 19.31
N LEU A 78 -18.76 -30.17 19.40
CA LEU A 78 -17.50 -29.49 19.20
C LEU A 78 -16.87 -29.94 17.89
N VAL A 79 -16.48 -29.00 17.03
CA VAL A 79 -15.69 -29.27 15.83
C VAL A 79 -14.43 -28.42 15.85
N VAL A 80 -13.26 -29.04 15.73
CA VAL A 80 -11.99 -28.29 15.63
C VAL A 80 -11.88 -27.74 14.20
N LEU A 81 -11.75 -26.42 14.06
CA LEU A 81 -11.61 -25.75 12.75
C LEU A 81 -10.14 -25.47 12.41
N GLU A 82 -9.32 -25.27 13.44
CA GLU A 82 -7.89 -25.01 13.31
C GLU A 82 -7.14 -25.47 14.57
N GLY A 83 -5.95 -26.03 14.37
CA GLY A 83 -5.09 -26.48 15.46
C GLY A 83 -5.44 -27.88 15.98
N GLU A 84 -5.00 -28.16 17.20
CA GLU A 84 -5.22 -29.44 17.88
C GLU A 84 -5.71 -29.22 19.31
N ALA A 85 -6.75 -29.97 19.68
CA ALA A 85 -7.34 -29.92 21.01
C ALA A 85 -7.56 -31.33 21.58
N ILE A 86 -7.49 -31.45 22.90
CA ILE A 86 -7.89 -32.64 23.65
C ILE A 86 -9.18 -32.30 24.38
N CYS A 87 -10.26 -33.00 24.06
CA CYS A 87 -11.51 -32.96 24.81
C CYS A 87 -11.52 -34.08 25.84
N SER A 88 -11.53 -33.74 27.11
CA SER A 88 -11.49 -34.65 28.26
C SER A 88 -12.88 -34.76 28.87
N THR A 89 -13.34 -35.97 29.17
CA THR A 89 -14.45 -36.22 30.10
C THR A 89 -13.90 -36.55 31.50
N LEU A 90 -14.75 -36.97 32.44
CA LEU A 90 -14.30 -37.45 33.75
C LEU A 90 -13.47 -38.75 33.66
N SER A 91 -13.61 -39.51 32.58
CA SER A 91 -13.00 -40.83 32.41
C SER A 91 -12.03 -40.92 31.23
N ASP A 92 -12.23 -40.13 30.18
CA ASP A 92 -11.59 -40.34 28.89
C ASP A 92 -11.02 -39.06 28.29
N ASN A 93 -10.08 -39.22 27.36
CA ASN A 93 -9.50 -38.12 26.58
C ASN A 93 -9.65 -38.39 25.08
N PHE A 94 -10.09 -37.37 24.34
CA PHE A 94 -10.31 -37.43 22.90
C PHE A 94 -9.48 -36.34 22.22
N LYS A 95 -8.35 -36.73 21.62
CA LYS A 95 -7.57 -35.83 20.76
C LYS A 95 -8.36 -35.58 19.46
N ARG A 96 -8.46 -34.31 19.06
CA ARG A 96 -9.13 -33.85 17.84
C ARG A 96 -8.24 -32.88 17.10
N THR A 97 -8.17 -33.06 15.78
CA THR A 97 -7.49 -32.17 14.83
C THR A 97 -8.51 -31.47 13.95
N ALA A 98 -8.08 -30.48 13.17
CA ALA A 98 -9.00 -29.73 12.31
C ALA A 98 -9.82 -30.63 11.38
N GLY A 99 -11.13 -30.36 11.30
CA GLY A 99 -12.13 -31.12 10.58
C GLY A 99 -12.77 -32.26 11.38
N GLU A 100 -12.31 -32.53 12.60
CA GLU A 100 -12.85 -33.58 13.44
C GLU A 100 -13.82 -33.04 14.49
N GLY A 101 -14.92 -33.78 14.68
CA GLY A 101 -15.99 -33.43 15.61
C GLY A 101 -16.14 -34.39 16.79
N LEU A 102 -16.89 -33.94 17.79
CA LEU A 102 -17.38 -34.73 18.92
C LEU A 102 -18.75 -34.22 19.35
N MET A 103 -19.70 -35.12 19.55
CA MET A 103 -21.01 -34.76 20.10
C MET A 103 -21.07 -35.13 21.58
N ILE A 104 -21.41 -34.16 22.41
CA ILE A 104 -21.42 -34.24 23.87
C ILE A 104 -22.88 -34.25 24.32
N GLY A 105 -23.31 -35.40 24.83
CA GLY A 105 -24.68 -35.57 25.31
C GLY A 105 -24.98 -34.75 26.57
N LYS A 106 -26.27 -34.54 26.81
CA LYS A 106 -26.79 -33.89 28.01
C LYS A 106 -26.20 -34.50 29.27
N GLY A 107 -25.73 -33.65 30.18
CA GLY A 107 -25.18 -34.04 31.48
C GLY A 107 -23.74 -34.56 31.47
N VAL A 108 -23.09 -34.70 30.31
CA VAL A 108 -21.68 -35.13 30.24
C VAL A 108 -20.74 -33.99 30.67
N PHE A 109 -19.89 -34.25 31.67
CA PHE A 109 -18.81 -33.33 31.99
C PHE A 109 -17.71 -33.41 30.95
N HIS A 110 -17.25 -32.24 30.50
CA HIS A 110 -16.17 -32.13 29.55
C HIS A 110 -15.32 -30.88 29.75
N GLN A 111 -14.09 -30.94 29.27
CA GLN A 111 -13.12 -29.86 29.22
C GLN A 111 -12.35 -29.94 27.91
N THR A 112 -11.98 -28.80 27.34
CA THR A 112 -11.20 -28.76 26.11
C THR A 112 -9.90 -28.03 26.36
N LYS A 113 -8.77 -28.69 26.09
CA LYS A 113 -7.41 -28.15 26.23
C LYS A 113 -6.73 -28.09 24.87
N VAL A 114 -6.10 -26.95 24.58
CA VAL A 114 -5.30 -26.80 23.36
C VAL A 114 -3.91 -27.37 23.53
N VAL A 115 -3.45 -28.11 22.52
CA VAL A 115 -2.09 -28.68 22.47
C VAL A 115 -1.26 -28.16 21.29
N SER A 116 -1.85 -27.41 20.36
CA SER A 116 -1.14 -26.73 19.27
C SER A 116 -0.40 -25.47 19.73
N GLU A 117 0.72 -25.16 19.05
CA GLU A 117 1.61 -24.03 19.38
C GLU A 117 1.00 -22.65 19.15
N HIS A 118 0.02 -22.54 18.25
CA HIS A 118 -0.59 -21.25 17.85
C HIS A 118 -2.01 -21.02 18.42
N GLY A 119 -2.48 -21.90 19.31
CA GLY A 119 -3.86 -21.89 19.76
C GLY A 119 -4.74 -22.81 18.93
N ALA A 120 -6.03 -22.83 19.19
CA ALA A 120 -7.00 -23.57 18.40
C ALA A 120 -8.32 -22.81 18.29
N PHE A 121 -8.98 -22.97 17.14
CA PHE A 121 -10.34 -22.52 16.94
C PHE A 121 -11.29 -23.70 16.93
N ILE A 122 -12.35 -23.58 17.72
CA ILE A 122 -13.31 -24.65 17.97
C ILE A 122 -14.70 -24.08 17.72
N MET A 123 -15.46 -24.73 16.85
CA MET A 123 -16.87 -24.47 16.68
C MET A 123 -17.65 -25.23 17.74
N GLU A 124 -18.53 -24.53 18.44
CA GLU A 124 -19.44 -25.09 19.43
C GLU A 124 -20.88 -24.91 18.93
N ILE A 125 -21.61 -26.02 18.78
CA ILE A 125 -23.00 -26.04 18.30
C ILE A 125 -23.86 -26.53 19.46
N GLU A 126 -24.81 -25.70 19.90
CA GLU A 126 -25.63 -25.95 21.08
C GLU A 126 -27.10 -26.14 20.68
N SER A 127 -27.77 -27.17 21.23
CA SER A 127 -29.20 -27.41 21.04
C SER A 127 -29.86 -28.03 22.30
N PRO A 128 -30.93 -27.43 22.86
CA PRO A 128 -31.55 -26.16 22.47
C PRO A 128 -30.69 -24.95 22.90
N VAL A 129 -31.04 -23.75 22.41
CA VAL A 129 -30.32 -22.50 22.74
C VAL A 129 -30.52 -22.11 24.21
N ASN A 130 -29.52 -22.40 25.04
CA ASN A 130 -29.50 -21.95 26.44
C ASN A 130 -28.05 -21.79 26.94
N LYS A 131 -27.52 -20.56 26.90
CA LYS A 131 -26.13 -20.31 27.33
C LYS A 131 -25.94 -20.40 28.85
N ARG A 132 -27.02 -20.28 29.63
CA ARG A 132 -27.00 -20.38 31.11
C ARG A 132 -27.15 -21.81 31.62
N ASP A 133 -27.37 -22.79 30.75
CA ASP A 133 -27.38 -24.22 31.09
C ASP A 133 -25.96 -24.76 31.32
N LEU A 134 -25.19 -24.15 32.23
CA LEU A 134 -23.77 -24.46 32.47
C LEU A 134 -23.53 -24.76 33.95
N VAL A 135 -22.92 -25.92 34.23
CA VAL A 135 -22.52 -26.33 35.58
C VAL A 135 -21.03 -26.64 35.58
N ARG A 136 -20.24 -25.99 36.45
CA ARG A 136 -18.78 -26.18 36.52
C ARG A 136 -18.40 -27.04 37.72
N LEU A 137 -17.76 -28.18 37.46
CA LEU A 137 -17.20 -29.06 38.51
C LEU A 137 -15.84 -28.58 38.98
N LYS A 138 -14.95 -28.24 38.04
CA LYS A 138 -13.58 -27.82 38.34
C LYS A 138 -13.11 -26.77 37.34
N ASP A 139 -12.49 -25.72 37.85
CA ASP A 139 -11.99 -24.65 37.01
C ASP A 139 -10.64 -24.13 37.52
N LYS A 140 -9.66 -23.98 36.62
CA LYS A 140 -8.34 -23.47 36.98
C LYS A 140 -8.30 -21.95 37.19
N TYR A 141 -9.41 -21.27 36.91
CA TYR A 141 -9.56 -19.82 37.04
C TYR A 141 -10.47 -19.44 38.22
N GLY A 142 -10.79 -20.39 39.11
CA GLY A 142 -11.55 -20.14 40.34
C GLY A 142 -13.07 -20.15 40.19
N ARG A 143 -13.63 -20.46 39.01
CA ARG A 143 -15.09 -20.39 38.74
C ARG A 143 -15.83 -21.70 39.04
N ALA A 144 -15.37 -22.51 39.99
CA ALA A 144 -16.06 -23.76 40.33
C ALA A 144 -17.44 -23.45 40.94
N SER A 145 -18.47 -24.20 40.55
CA SER A 145 -19.87 -23.99 40.99
C SER A 145 -20.55 -22.68 40.57
N GLU A 146 -19.85 -21.78 39.84
CA GLU A 146 -20.46 -20.58 39.25
C GLU A 146 -21.13 -20.89 37.90
N GLY A 147 -22.27 -20.24 37.63
CA GLY A 147 -22.91 -20.27 36.30
C GLY A 147 -22.24 -19.34 35.29
N TYR A 148 -22.85 -19.16 34.11
CA TYR A 148 -22.26 -18.35 33.04
C TYR A 148 -22.01 -16.89 33.49
N GLU A 149 -20.87 -16.31 33.14
CA GLU A 149 -20.45 -15.01 33.67
C GLU A 149 -21.39 -13.86 33.24
N THR A 150 -21.65 -12.91 34.14
CA THR A 150 -22.28 -11.63 33.78
C THR A 150 -21.33 -10.82 32.91
N ILE A 151 -21.77 -10.41 31.72
CA ILE A 151 -20.93 -9.76 30.72
C ILE A 151 -20.43 -8.41 31.24
N ASP A 152 -19.12 -8.26 31.39
CA ASP A 152 -18.48 -6.94 31.44
C ASP A 152 -18.67 -6.27 30.08
N LYS A 153 -19.47 -5.19 30.06
CA LYS A 153 -19.79 -4.41 28.86
C LYS A 153 -18.52 -3.84 28.21
N HIS A 154 -17.92 -4.58 27.29
CA HIS A 154 -16.87 -4.07 26.42
C HIS A 154 -17.27 -4.32 24.96
N SER A 155 -18.15 -3.47 24.46
CA SER A 155 -18.27 -3.21 23.01
C SER A 155 -16.93 -2.62 22.54
N PHE A 156 -16.17 -3.31 21.68
CA PHE A 156 -14.93 -2.74 21.16
C PHE A 156 -14.62 -3.07 19.69
N THR A 157 -14.13 -2.03 19.01
CA THR A 157 -13.56 -1.89 17.65
C THR A 157 -14.49 -2.13 16.43
N PRO A 158 -14.83 -1.07 15.66
CA PRO A 158 -15.60 -1.17 14.40
C PRO A 158 -14.98 -2.00 13.27
N ASN A 159 -13.73 -2.46 13.43
CA ASN A 159 -12.95 -3.07 12.35
C ASN A 159 -12.71 -4.58 12.50
N TYR A 160 -13.31 -5.23 13.51
CA TYR A 160 -13.26 -6.68 13.60
C TYR A 160 -14.45 -7.26 12.81
N ASN A 161 -14.17 -7.84 11.65
CA ASN A 161 -15.19 -8.50 10.85
C ASN A 161 -15.53 -9.85 11.49
N TYR A 162 -16.58 -9.86 12.31
CA TYR A 162 -17.13 -11.11 12.82
C TYR A 162 -17.76 -11.88 11.68
N LEU A 163 -17.48 -13.17 11.65
CA LEU A 163 -18.25 -14.11 10.86
C LEU A 163 -19.68 -14.12 11.42
N THR A 164 -20.62 -13.40 10.80
CA THR A 164 -22.05 -13.62 11.01
C THR A 164 -22.61 -14.46 9.87
N LEU A 165 -23.65 -15.21 10.17
CA LEU A 165 -24.43 -16.01 9.24
C LEU A 165 -25.91 -15.62 9.48
N GLY A 166 -26.27 -14.36 9.23
CA GLY A 166 -27.63 -13.83 9.44
C GLY A 166 -28.46 -13.79 8.15
N GLU A 167 -29.79 -13.59 8.26
CA GLU A 167 -30.77 -13.66 7.15
C GLU A 167 -30.44 -12.89 5.84
N PRO A 168 -29.77 -11.72 5.84
CA PRO A 168 -29.38 -11.07 4.58
C PRO A 168 -28.24 -11.80 3.84
N GLU A 169 -27.46 -12.63 4.54
CA GLU A 169 -26.30 -13.36 3.99
C GLU A 169 -26.67 -14.77 3.46
N ILE A 170 -27.92 -15.21 3.60
CA ILE A 170 -28.37 -16.60 3.34
C ILE A 170 -28.87 -16.80 1.89
N PHE A 171 -28.79 -15.78 1.04
CA PHE A 171 -29.16 -15.92 -0.39
C PHE A 171 -28.04 -16.52 -1.26
N TYR A 172 -26.85 -16.74 -0.70
CA TYR A 172 -25.72 -17.36 -1.38
C TYR A 172 -25.29 -18.62 -0.62
N ASN A 173 -24.96 -19.70 -1.34
CA ASN A 173 -24.24 -20.85 -0.77
C ASN A 173 -22.86 -20.35 -0.28
N LEU A 174 -22.79 -19.89 0.96
CA LEU A 174 -21.68 -19.10 1.48
C LEU A 174 -20.64 -20.03 2.08
N THR A 175 -19.60 -20.37 1.31
CA THR A 175 -18.41 -21.07 1.80
C THR A 175 -17.41 -20.05 2.36
N LYS A 176 -17.07 -20.17 3.64
CA LYS A 176 -16.02 -19.35 4.29
C LYS A 176 -14.89 -20.24 4.79
N ARG A 177 -13.65 -19.88 4.46
CA ARG A 177 -12.46 -20.55 4.97
C ARG A 177 -12.16 -20.10 6.39
N PHE A 178 -12.00 -21.06 7.28
CA PHE A 178 -11.67 -20.88 8.68
C PHE A 178 -10.47 -21.76 9.02
N GLY A 179 -9.27 -21.17 9.03
CA GLY A 179 -8.03 -21.89 9.27
C GLY A 179 -7.83 -23.05 8.29
N GLN A 180 -7.98 -24.28 8.80
CA GLN A 180 -7.78 -25.52 8.05
C GLN A 180 -9.09 -26.14 7.51
N CYS A 181 -10.23 -25.52 7.80
CA CYS A 181 -11.56 -25.95 7.37
C CYS A 181 -12.25 -24.90 6.49
N THR A 182 -13.26 -25.30 5.72
CA THR A 182 -14.30 -24.38 5.25
C THR A 182 -15.62 -24.70 5.93
N ILE A 183 -16.45 -23.66 6.05
CA ILE A 183 -17.78 -23.72 6.63
C ILE A 183 -18.75 -23.18 5.59
N THR A 184 -19.75 -23.97 5.22
CA THR A 184 -20.77 -23.61 4.24
C THR A 184 -22.16 -23.73 4.85
N ILE A 185 -22.93 -22.65 4.89
CA ILE A 185 -24.38 -22.76 5.13
C ILE A 185 -25.09 -23.01 3.82
N ARG A 186 -26.01 -23.97 3.84
CA ARG A 186 -26.81 -24.35 2.69
C ARG A 186 -28.26 -24.59 3.10
N LYS A 187 -29.19 -23.97 2.38
CA LYS A 187 -30.61 -24.35 2.44
C LYS A 187 -30.87 -25.50 1.47
N VAL A 188 -31.64 -26.48 1.91
CA VAL A 188 -32.06 -27.65 1.13
C VAL A 188 -33.58 -27.63 1.06
N LYS A 189 -34.13 -27.37 -0.12
CA LYS A 189 -35.58 -27.09 -0.26
C LYS A 189 -36.41 -28.37 -0.32
N ASP A 190 -35.88 -29.40 -0.95
CA ASP A 190 -36.55 -30.69 -1.10
C ASP A 190 -35.54 -31.86 -1.20
N SER A 191 -36.06 -33.08 -1.30
CA SER A 191 -35.23 -34.29 -1.41
C SER A 191 -34.34 -34.33 -2.66
N SER A 192 -34.62 -33.54 -3.72
CA SER A 192 -33.75 -33.46 -4.90
C SER A 192 -32.52 -32.57 -4.65
N ASP A 193 -32.66 -31.51 -3.86
CA ASP A 193 -31.56 -30.66 -3.38
C ASP A 193 -30.62 -31.39 -2.39
N PHE A 194 -31.07 -32.49 -1.79
CA PHE A 194 -30.27 -33.30 -0.86
C PHE A 194 -29.12 -34.04 -1.56
N SER A 195 -29.18 -34.20 -2.89
CA SER A 195 -28.14 -34.84 -3.70
C SER A 195 -26.76 -34.19 -3.52
N ASP A 196 -26.71 -32.88 -3.27
CA ASP A 196 -25.44 -32.20 -3.06
C ASP A 196 -24.81 -32.45 -1.69
N ILE A 197 -25.62 -32.82 -0.68
CA ILE A 197 -25.09 -33.35 0.59
C ILE A 197 -24.51 -34.75 0.35
N LEU A 198 -25.10 -35.52 -0.57
CA LEU A 198 -24.58 -36.84 -0.96
C LEU A 198 -23.28 -36.75 -1.79
N ASN A 199 -22.97 -35.59 -2.39
CA ASN A 199 -21.73 -35.32 -3.12
C ASN A 199 -20.55 -34.90 -2.22
N LEU A 200 -20.76 -34.74 -0.91
CA LEU A 200 -19.70 -34.38 0.04
C LEU A 200 -18.66 -35.50 0.21
N GLY A 201 -17.44 -35.16 0.62
CA GLY A 201 -16.43 -36.15 0.97
C GLY A 201 -16.84 -36.93 2.22
N ASP A 202 -16.46 -38.20 2.33
CA ASP A 202 -16.94 -39.08 3.40
C ASP A 202 -16.61 -38.59 4.83
N GLU A 203 -15.52 -37.83 4.96
CA GLU A 203 -15.03 -37.22 6.20
C GLU A 203 -15.46 -35.75 6.36
N ASP A 204 -16.41 -35.25 5.55
CA ASP A 204 -17.02 -33.94 5.78
C ASP A 204 -18.07 -34.04 6.90
N ILE A 205 -18.18 -32.99 7.73
CA ILE A 205 -19.19 -32.90 8.79
C ILE A 205 -20.38 -32.09 8.30
N VAL A 206 -21.59 -32.59 8.54
CA VAL A 206 -22.83 -31.88 8.28
C VAL A 206 -23.55 -31.67 9.61
N CYS A 207 -23.89 -30.43 9.92
CA CYS A 207 -24.73 -30.05 11.04
C CYS A 207 -26.08 -29.53 10.55
N PHE A 208 -27.19 -30.07 11.05
CA PHE A 208 -28.51 -29.52 10.74
C PHE A 208 -28.81 -28.34 11.66
N LEU A 209 -28.99 -27.15 11.09
CA LEU A 209 -29.36 -25.94 11.80
C LEU A 209 -30.88 -25.79 11.96
N SER A 210 -31.65 -26.30 11.00
CA SER A 210 -33.12 -26.38 11.03
C SER A 210 -33.60 -27.62 10.28
N GLY A 211 -34.87 -27.99 10.46
CA GLY A 211 -35.49 -29.11 9.76
C GLY A 211 -35.09 -30.48 10.32
N ASN A 212 -35.74 -31.51 9.80
CA ASN A 212 -35.53 -32.90 10.20
C ASN A 212 -35.32 -33.80 8.98
N ILE A 213 -34.42 -34.77 9.10
CA ILE A 213 -34.22 -35.81 8.10
C ILE A 213 -34.84 -37.11 8.59
N LEU A 214 -35.62 -37.73 7.72
CA LEU A 214 -36.20 -39.05 7.91
C LEU A 214 -35.53 -40.05 6.96
N GLY A 215 -35.29 -41.26 7.44
CA GLY A 215 -34.86 -42.43 6.65
C GLY A 215 -35.84 -43.55 6.91
N ASN A 216 -36.44 -44.11 5.85
CA ASN A 216 -37.51 -45.11 5.95
C ASN A 216 -38.62 -44.71 6.95
N GLY A 217 -38.99 -43.42 6.98
CA GLY A 217 -40.03 -42.86 7.87
C GLY A 217 -39.63 -42.64 9.33
N LYS A 218 -38.38 -42.94 9.74
CA LYS A 218 -37.87 -42.68 11.10
C LYS A 218 -36.89 -41.51 11.12
N SER A 219 -36.92 -40.70 12.17
CA SER A 219 -36.00 -39.56 12.32
C SER A 219 -34.55 -40.05 12.45
N VAL A 220 -33.69 -39.56 11.54
CA VAL A 220 -32.25 -39.85 11.51
C VAL A 220 -31.44 -38.71 12.14
N GLY A 221 -31.97 -37.49 12.10
CA GLY A 221 -31.39 -36.32 12.74
C GLY A 221 -32.29 -35.10 12.63
N GLY A 222 -32.22 -34.22 13.63
CA GLY A 222 -32.91 -32.93 13.67
C GLY A 222 -31.96 -31.79 14.00
N ALA A 223 -32.49 -30.58 14.14
CA ALA A 223 -31.71 -29.39 14.45
C ALA A 223 -30.74 -29.58 15.64
N GLY A 224 -29.45 -29.28 15.42
CA GLY A 224 -28.34 -29.46 16.36
C GLY A 224 -27.57 -30.77 16.20
N THR A 225 -28.04 -31.68 15.35
CA THR A 225 -27.37 -32.95 15.08
C THR A 225 -26.20 -32.75 14.13
N ILE A 226 -25.03 -33.32 14.48
CA ILE A 226 -23.87 -33.42 13.59
C ILE A 226 -23.67 -34.87 13.11
N ALA A 227 -23.35 -35.05 11.84
CA ALA A 227 -23.08 -36.35 11.23
C ALA A 227 -21.90 -36.26 10.25
N TRP A 228 -21.22 -37.39 10.01
CA TRP A 228 -20.32 -37.46 8.86
C TRP A 228 -21.16 -37.62 7.60
N ALA A 229 -20.70 -37.06 6.49
CA ALA A 229 -21.40 -37.20 5.21
C ALA A 229 -21.60 -38.66 4.82
N LYS A 230 -20.62 -39.55 5.07
CA LYS A 230 -20.76 -41.00 4.81
C LYS A 230 -21.94 -41.65 5.53
N ASP A 231 -22.27 -41.18 6.73
CA ASP A 231 -23.41 -41.70 7.47
C ASP A 231 -24.73 -41.25 6.84
N LEU A 232 -24.78 -40.02 6.31
CA LEU A 232 -25.95 -39.50 5.62
C LEU A 232 -26.16 -40.18 4.25
N LYS A 233 -25.08 -40.55 3.56
CA LYS A 233 -25.14 -41.33 2.31
C LYS A 233 -25.72 -42.73 2.49
N SER A 234 -25.61 -43.29 3.69
CA SER A 234 -26.16 -44.61 4.00
C SER A 234 -27.68 -44.61 4.29
N ILE A 235 -28.31 -43.43 4.30
CA ILE A 235 -29.75 -43.31 4.54
C ILE A 235 -30.50 -43.75 3.30
N GLU A 236 -31.28 -44.82 3.41
CA GLU A 236 -32.23 -45.23 2.38
C GLU A 236 -33.43 -44.26 2.35
N GLN A 237 -33.74 -43.73 1.15
CA GLN A 237 -34.86 -42.81 0.89
C GLN A 237 -34.93 -41.61 1.85
N PRO A 238 -33.92 -40.70 1.83
CA PRO A 238 -33.92 -39.53 2.69
C PRO A 238 -35.11 -38.60 2.35
N GLN A 239 -35.97 -38.37 3.35
CA GLN A 239 -37.07 -37.41 3.27
C GLN A 239 -36.80 -36.23 4.18
N ILE A 240 -37.00 -35.03 3.66
CA ILE A 240 -36.87 -33.80 4.42
C ILE A 240 -38.26 -33.42 4.96
N LYS A 241 -38.34 -33.20 6.27
CA LYS A 241 -39.52 -32.64 6.93
C LYS A 241 -39.16 -31.22 7.39
N ASP A 242 -39.91 -30.24 6.89
CA ASP A 242 -39.69 -28.78 7.05
C ASP A 242 -38.46 -28.24 6.25
N GLU A 243 -38.28 -26.92 6.13
CA GLU A 243 -37.09 -26.36 5.43
C GLU A 243 -35.79 -26.73 6.17
N LEU A 244 -34.93 -27.52 5.52
CA LEU A 244 -33.65 -27.95 6.07
C LEU A 244 -32.56 -26.92 5.78
N THR A 245 -31.90 -26.44 6.83
CA THR A 245 -30.68 -25.65 6.71
C THR A 245 -29.53 -26.47 7.27
N ALA A 246 -28.50 -26.70 6.49
CA ALA A 246 -27.30 -27.44 6.87
C ALA A 246 -26.08 -26.52 6.94
N LEU A 247 -25.23 -26.76 7.93
CA LEU A 247 -23.89 -26.21 8.07
C LEU A 247 -22.90 -27.33 7.75
N ILE A 248 -22.22 -27.22 6.62
CA ILE A 248 -21.24 -28.17 6.12
C ILE A 248 -19.86 -27.69 6.54
N ILE A 249 -19.05 -28.58 7.12
CA ILE A 249 -17.68 -28.30 7.52
C ILE A 249 -16.78 -29.29 6.80
N LYS A 250 -15.90 -28.77 5.94
CA LYS A 250 -14.95 -29.58 5.15
C LYS A 250 -13.54 -29.39 5.66
N ARG A 251 -12.76 -30.46 5.70
CA ARG A 251 -11.32 -30.42 6.01
C ARG A 251 -10.54 -30.17 4.73
N ARG A 252 -9.78 -29.07 4.65
CA ARG A 252 -9.05 -28.65 3.43
C ARG A 252 -9.93 -28.64 2.18
N ASP A 253 -10.96 -27.81 2.20
CA ASP A 253 -11.63 -27.45 0.97
C ASP A 253 -10.72 -26.52 0.18
N ASN A 254 -10.25 -27.01 -0.97
CA ASN A 254 -9.49 -26.21 -1.90
C ASN A 254 -10.42 -25.27 -2.68
N ILE A 255 -11.74 -25.51 -2.61
CA ILE A 255 -12.72 -24.62 -3.21
C ILE A 255 -12.77 -23.32 -2.41
N VAL A 256 -12.31 -22.26 -3.05
CA VAL A 256 -12.31 -20.90 -2.49
C VAL A 256 -12.96 -19.94 -3.47
N LYS A 257 -13.60 -18.91 -2.94
CA LYS A 257 -14.08 -17.81 -3.78
C LYS A 257 -12.89 -17.10 -4.42
N VAL A 258 -12.97 -16.74 -5.70
CA VAL A 258 -11.88 -16.06 -6.44
C VAL A 258 -11.38 -14.81 -5.69
N SER A 259 -12.30 -13.99 -5.18
CA SER A 259 -11.95 -12.79 -4.39
C SER A 259 -11.25 -13.11 -3.06
N ASP A 260 -11.54 -14.24 -2.40
CA ASP A 260 -10.84 -14.68 -1.18
C ASP A 260 -9.42 -15.18 -1.51
N TYR A 261 -9.26 -15.87 -2.64
CA TYR A 261 -7.95 -16.28 -3.15
C TYR A 261 -7.07 -15.05 -3.45
N ILE A 262 -7.63 -14.02 -4.08
CA ILE A 262 -6.91 -12.76 -4.36
C ILE A 262 -6.41 -12.11 -3.06
N MET A 263 -7.25 -12.00 -2.02
CA MET A 263 -6.82 -11.41 -0.74
C MET A 263 -5.70 -12.24 -0.10
N SER A 264 -5.82 -13.57 -0.10
CA SER A 264 -4.80 -14.48 0.41
C SER A 264 -3.47 -14.30 -0.34
N PHE A 265 -3.51 -14.22 -1.67
CA PHE A 265 -2.33 -13.95 -2.50
C PHE A 265 -1.68 -12.61 -2.17
N LEU A 266 -2.46 -11.54 -2.00
CA LEU A 266 -1.92 -10.23 -1.64
C LEU A 266 -1.18 -10.27 -0.28
N LYS A 267 -1.71 -11.00 0.70
CA LYS A 267 -1.02 -11.23 1.99
C LYS A 267 0.31 -11.94 1.81
N GLU A 268 0.34 -13.00 1.01
CA GLU A 268 1.57 -13.74 0.69
C GLU A 268 2.62 -12.86 0.01
N GLN A 269 2.20 -11.86 -0.78
CA GLN A 269 3.08 -10.84 -1.35
C GLN A 269 3.59 -9.80 -0.33
N GLY A 270 3.22 -9.94 0.96
CA GLY A 270 3.58 -9.04 2.04
C GLY A 270 2.81 -7.71 2.03
N VAL A 271 1.68 -7.64 1.33
CA VAL A 271 0.79 -6.48 1.36
C VAL A 271 0.16 -6.38 2.75
N LYS A 272 0.13 -5.16 3.30
CA LYS A 272 -0.45 -4.89 4.64
C LYS A 272 -1.63 -3.92 4.60
N GLU A 273 -1.74 -3.16 3.51
CA GLU A 273 -2.74 -2.11 3.36
C GLU A 273 -3.16 -2.04 1.88
N VAL A 274 -4.46 -1.92 1.67
CA VAL A 274 -5.10 -1.74 0.36
C VAL A 274 -5.83 -0.39 0.32
N PHE A 275 -5.67 0.34 -0.78
CA PHE A 275 -6.43 1.58 -1.02
C PHE A 275 -7.60 1.26 -1.94
N PHE A 276 -8.80 1.74 -1.63
CA PHE A 276 -9.95 1.43 -2.45
C PHE A 276 -10.99 2.55 -2.53
N VAL A 277 -11.84 2.44 -3.54
CA VAL A 277 -13.09 3.19 -3.66
C VAL A 277 -14.22 2.19 -3.89
N PRO A 278 -15.29 2.22 -3.08
CA PRO A 278 -16.37 1.27 -3.21
C PRO A 278 -17.21 1.53 -4.45
N GLY A 279 -17.60 0.45 -5.16
CA GLY A 279 -18.54 0.51 -6.26
C GLY A 279 -19.24 -0.84 -6.47
N ASP A 280 -20.19 -0.87 -7.39
CA ASP A 280 -21.01 -2.05 -7.71
C ASP A 280 -20.18 -3.22 -8.26
N ALA A 281 -19.27 -2.97 -9.20
CA ALA A 281 -18.52 -4.03 -9.87
C ALA A 281 -17.38 -4.64 -9.03
N ASN A 282 -17.01 -4.06 -7.88
CA ASN A 282 -15.94 -4.60 -7.01
C ASN A 282 -16.46 -5.13 -5.66
N VAL A 283 -17.78 -5.23 -5.45
CA VAL A 283 -18.37 -5.62 -4.15
C VAL A 283 -17.86 -6.94 -3.60
N HIS A 284 -17.59 -7.95 -4.44
CA HIS A 284 -17.05 -9.23 -3.96
C HIS A 284 -15.61 -9.09 -3.45
N LEU A 285 -14.78 -8.26 -4.09
CA LEU A 285 -13.44 -7.93 -3.60
C LEU A 285 -13.52 -7.16 -2.27
N LEU A 286 -14.48 -6.25 -2.11
CA LEU A 286 -14.65 -5.50 -0.87
C LEU A 286 -15.15 -6.37 0.29
N ASP A 287 -16.10 -7.27 0.02
CA ASP A 287 -16.55 -8.28 0.99
C ASP A 287 -15.36 -9.14 1.47
N SER A 288 -14.58 -9.68 0.53
CA SER A 288 -13.41 -10.49 0.85
C SER A 288 -12.34 -9.70 1.63
N LEU A 289 -12.07 -8.45 1.22
CA LEU A 289 -11.13 -7.56 1.91
C LEU A 289 -11.58 -7.27 3.34
N GLY A 290 -12.88 -6.98 3.53
CA GLY A 290 -13.42 -6.74 4.86
C GLY A 290 -13.25 -7.98 5.76
N ARG A 291 -13.54 -9.18 5.24
CA ARG A 291 -13.54 -10.45 6.00
C ARG A 291 -12.15 -10.96 6.38
N ASP A 292 -11.12 -10.58 5.65
CA ASP A 292 -9.77 -11.14 5.77
C ASP A 292 -9.11 -10.89 7.16
N GLY A 293 -9.48 -9.81 7.86
CA GLY A 293 -9.04 -9.52 9.24
C GLY A 293 -7.56 -9.19 9.42
N GLU A 294 -6.70 -9.49 8.44
CA GLU A 294 -5.25 -9.26 8.46
C GLU A 294 -4.82 -8.12 7.50
N LEU A 295 -5.48 -7.98 6.35
CA LEU A 295 -5.29 -6.83 5.44
C LEU A 295 -6.00 -5.59 5.98
N ASN A 296 -5.23 -4.51 6.21
CA ASN A 296 -5.81 -3.21 6.47
C ASN A 296 -6.30 -2.56 5.18
N PHE A 297 -7.20 -1.59 5.31
CA PHE A 297 -7.70 -0.86 4.17
C PHE A 297 -7.91 0.62 4.47
N THR A 298 -7.76 1.43 3.42
CA THR A 298 -8.02 2.86 3.42
C THR A 298 -9.03 3.17 2.31
N CYS A 299 -10.24 3.58 2.71
CA CYS A 299 -11.27 4.03 1.78
C CYS A 299 -11.02 5.50 1.41
N ASN A 300 -10.77 5.76 0.14
CA ASN A 300 -10.62 7.11 -0.41
C ASN A 300 -11.96 7.62 -0.97
N GLN A 301 -12.07 8.93 -1.20
CA GLN A 301 -13.25 9.55 -1.80
C GLN A 301 -13.24 9.46 -3.33
N THR A 302 -12.05 9.35 -3.94
CA THR A 302 -11.90 9.31 -5.40
C THR A 302 -10.81 8.33 -5.84
N GLU A 303 -10.96 7.70 -7.00
CA GLU A 303 -9.98 6.72 -7.51
C GLU A 303 -8.67 7.42 -7.93
N ARG A 304 -8.78 8.69 -8.33
CA ARG A 304 -7.65 9.58 -8.58
C ARG A 304 -6.73 9.65 -7.36
N VAL A 305 -7.29 9.82 -6.17
CA VAL A 305 -6.49 9.95 -4.94
C VAL A 305 -6.13 8.58 -4.38
N ALA A 306 -7.00 7.58 -4.49
CA ALA A 306 -6.68 6.21 -4.12
C ALA A 306 -5.43 5.69 -4.85
N SER A 307 -5.36 5.88 -6.17
CA SER A 307 -4.21 5.47 -6.99
C SER A 307 -2.91 6.18 -6.60
N MET A 308 -2.94 7.49 -6.33
CA MET A 308 -1.77 8.24 -5.86
C MET A 308 -1.36 7.89 -4.43
N SER A 309 -2.33 7.58 -3.56
CA SER A 309 -2.08 7.15 -2.18
C SER A 309 -1.38 5.78 -2.16
N ALA A 310 -1.89 4.83 -2.96
CA ALA A 310 -1.26 3.52 -3.14
C ALA A 310 0.16 3.64 -3.71
N GLU A 311 0.38 4.53 -4.67
CA GLU A 311 1.71 4.82 -5.20
C GLU A 311 2.66 5.37 -4.12
N ALA A 312 2.23 6.35 -3.32
CA ALA A 312 3.05 6.91 -2.26
C ALA A 312 3.36 5.92 -1.15
N TYR A 313 2.39 5.07 -0.79
CA TYR A 313 2.57 3.95 0.12
C TYR A 313 3.65 2.99 -0.39
N SER A 314 3.60 2.63 -1.67
CA SER A 314 4.61 1.80 -2.35
C SER A 314 5.99 2.45 -2.30
N LYS A 315 6.09 3.74 -2.67
CA LYS A 315 7.34 4.52 -2.60
C LYS A 315 7.95 4.55 -1.20
N LEU A 316 7.13 4.63 -0.16
CA LEU A 316 7.61 4.69 1.23
C LEU A 316 8.07 3.32 1.73
N THR A 317 7.20 2.31 1.61
CA THR A 317 7.40 0.96 2.16
C THR A 317 8.34 0.09 1.33
N SER A 318 8.59 0.47 0.08
CA SER A 318 9.37 -0.33 -0.88
C SER A 318 8.78 -1.72 -1.12
N ASN A 319 7.44 -1.83 -1.02
CA ASN A 319 6.65 -3.00 -1.41
C ASN A 319 5.55 -2.59 -2.40
N LEU A 320 4.69 -3.51 -2.82
CA LEU A 320 3.54 -3.23 -3.68
C LEU A 320 2.58 -2.24 -3.01
N GLY A 321 2.19 -1.20 -3.75
CA GLY A 321 0.95 -0.47 -3.47
C GLY A 321 -0.20 -1.21 -4.13
N VAL A 322 -1.32 -1.38 -3.44
CA VAL A 322 -2.50 -2.08 -3.98
C VAL A 322 -3.68 -1.13 -4.06
N LEU A 323 -4.32 -1.10 -5.23
CA LEU A 323 -5.51 -0.32 -5.52
C LEU A 323 -6.67 -1.24 -5.90
N ILE A 324 -7.81 -1.12 -5.24
CA ILE A 324 -9.07 -1.80 -5.62
C ILE A 324 -10.10 -0.75 -6.03
N ILE A 325 -10.62 -0.86 -7.26
CA ILE A 325 -11.61 0.09 -7.82
C ILE A 325 -12.70 -0.66 -8.59
N SER A 326 -13.82 0.01 -8.88
CA SER A 326 -14.94 -0.57 -9.63
C SER A 326 -14.72 -0.46 -11.15
N SER A 327 -15.77 -0.66 -11.94
CA SER A 327 -15.75 -0.62 -13.40
C SER A 327 -15.90 0.80 -13.97
N GLY A 328 -15.83 0.90 -15.30
CA GLY A 328 -16.21 2.09 -16.06
C GLY A 328 -15.38 3.32 -15.71
N ALA A 329 -16.07 4.39 -15.28
CA ALA A 329 -15.44 5.67 -14.93
C ALA A 329 -14.45 5.55 -13.77
N SER A 330 -14.61 4.56 -12.88
CA SER A 330 -13.66 4.31 -11.78
C SER A 330 -12.26 4.02 -12.34
N GLY A 331 -12.19 3.21 -13.39
CA GLY A 331 -10.96 2.90 -14.11
C GLY A 331 -10.30 4.15 -14.67
N THR A 332 -11.05 4.99 -15.38
CA THR A 332 -10.51 6.21 -16.01
C THR A 332 -10.10 7.28 -14.99
N ASN A 333 -10.81 7.38 -13.86
CA ASN A 333 -10.43 8.27 -12.75
C ASN A 333 -9.06 7.89 -12.15
N ALA A 334 -8.74 6.59 -12.09
CA ALA A 334 -7.47 6.09 -11.56
C ALA A 334 -6.27 6.31 -12.51
N ILE A 335 -6.51 6.45 -13.82
CA ILE A 335 -5.45 6.53 -14.84
C ILE A 335 -4.40 7.59 -14.52
N THR A 336 -4.79 8.73 -13.92
CA THR A 336 -3.82 9.79 -13.61
C THR A 336 -2.76 9.32 -12.60
N GLY A 337 -3.16 8.64 -11.52
CA GLY A 337 -2.20 8.10 -10.55
C GLY A 337 -1.42 6.91 -11.10
N VAL A 338 -2.05 6.05 -11.88
CA VAL A 338 -1.38 4.92 -12.56
C VAL A 338 -0.32 5.41 -13.55
N SER A 339 -0.63 6.44 -14.34
CA SER A 339 0.33 7.08 -15.25
C SER A 339 1.53 7.65 -14.48
N ASN A 340 1.29 8.22 -13.29
CA ASN A 340 2.38 8.71 -12.46
C ASN A 340 3.26 7.57 -11.94
N ALA A 341 2.65 6.47 -11.46
CA ALA A 341 3.37 5.27 -11.05
C ALA A 341 4.23 4.68 -12.18
N TRP A 342 3.74 4.69 -13.42
CA TRP A 342 4.50 4.29 -14.60
C TRP A 342 5.73 5.17 -14.81
N VAL A 343 5.54 6.49 -14.92
CA VAL A 343 6.63 7.42 -15.22
C VAL A 343 7.67 7.47 -14.10
N ASP A 344 7.23 7.40 -12.84
CA ASP A 344 8.13 7.41 -11.68
C ASP A 344 8.71 6.02 -11.36
N SER A 345 8.26 4.96 -12.03
CA SER A 345 8.72 3.57 -11.84
C SER A 345 8.39 3.02 -10.45
N THR A 346 7.11 2.99 -10.13
CA THR A 346 6.58 2.53 -8.84
C THR A 346 5.78 1.25 -9.03
N PRO A 347 6.05 0.19 -8.24
CA PRO A 347 5.27 -1.04 -8.30
C PRO A 347 3.89 -0.81 -7.68
N LEU A 348 2.87 -0.76 -8.54
CA LEU A 348 1.47 -0.54 -8.19
C LEU A 348 0.63 -1.67 -8.78
N PHE A 349 -0.16 -2.33 -7.95
CA PHE A 349 -1.01 -3.45 -8.33
C PHE A 349 -2.47 -2.98 -8.34
N VAL A 350 -3.08 -2.90 -9.51
CA VAL A 350 -4.47 -2.44 -9.67
C VAL A 350 -5.38 -3.63 -9.91
N LEU A 351 -6.41 -3.75 -9.08
CA LEU A 351 -7.53 -4.67 -9.25
C LEU A 351 -8.77 -3.82 -9.57
N SER A 352 -9.33 -3.96 -10.77
CA SER A 352 -10.61 -3.32 -11.12
C SER A 352 -11.72 -4.34 -11.23
N GLY A 353 -12.91 -3.97 -10.74
CA GLY A 353 -14.13 -4.68 -11.04
C GLY A 353 -14.60 -4.42 -12.48
N GLN A 354 -15.34 -5.37 -13.05
CA GLN A 354 -15.94 -5.24 -14.38
C GLN A 354 -17.37 -5.81 -14.39
N ALA A 355 -18.17 -5.41 -15.38
CA ALA A 355 -19.42 -6.09 -15.71
C ALA A 355 -19.20 -7.60 -15.96
N THR A 356 -20.27 -8.39 -15.90
CA THR A 356 -20.24 -9.84 -16.08
C THR A 356 -19.70 -10.24 -17.46
N LEU A 357 -19.23 -11.48 -17.60
CA LEU A 357 -18.58 -11.94 -18.84
C LEU A 357 -19.50 -11.89 -20.06
N ASP A 358 -20.75 -12.30 -19.90
CA ASP A 358 -21.80 -12.27 -20.93
C ASP A 358 -22.14 -10.86 -21.42
N GLN A 359 -21.80 -9.85 -20.62
CA GLN A 359 -21.93 -8.44 -20.95
C GLN A 359 -20.66 -7.83 -21.59
N GLY A 360 -19.63 -8.64 -21.81
CA GLY A 360 -18.43 -8.29 -22.57
C GLY A 360 -18.68 -8.29 -24.09
N HIS A 361 -17.78 -7.65 -24.85
CA HIS A 361 -17.90 -7.57 -26.31
C HIS A 361 -16.86 -8.43 -27.02
N GLU A 362 -17.30 -9.24 -27.97
CA GLU A 362 -16.44 -9.84 -28.99
C GLU A 362 -16.17 -8.87 -30.16
N ASN A 363 -17.09 -7.93 -30.40
CA ASN A 363 -16.96 -6.91 -31.44
C ASN A 363 -16.35 -5.61 -30.86
N PRO A 364 -15.11 -5.25 -31.22
CA PRO A 364 -14.44 -4.05 -30.71
C PRO A 364 -15.10 -2.72 -31.16
N SER A 365 -16.05 -2.77 -32.10
CA SER A 365 -16.79 -1.58 -32.57
C SER A 365 -17.91 -1.15 -31.63
N ILE A 366 -18.39 -2.05 -30.77
CA ILE A 366 -19.46 -1.74 -29.82
C ILE A 366 -18.86 -1.00 -28.62
N ARG A 367 -19.36 0.21 -28.35
CA ARG A 367 -18.78 1.10 -27.34
C ARG A 367 -19.12 0.69 -25.90
N GLN A 368 -20.34 0.17 -25.66
CA GLN A 368 -20.80 -0.28 -24.34
C GLN A 368 -22.00 -1.24 -24.48
N LEU A 369 -22.00 -2.35 -23.72
CA LEU A 369 -23.09 -3.34 -23.62
C LEU A 369 -23.39 -3.56 -22.14
N GLY A 370 -22.37 -4.00 -21.38
CA GLY A 370 -22.49 -4.14 -19.93
C GLY A 370 -22.69 -2.83 -19.17
N ASN A 371 -23.29 -2.97 -17.98
CA ASN A 371 -23.52 -1.84 -17.10
C ASN A 371 -22.18 -1.20 -16.69
N LYS A 372 -22.03 0.11 -16.92
CA LYS A 372 -20.79 0.87 -16.67
C LYS A 372 -19.53 0.18 -17.20
N SER A 373 -19.60 -0.54 -18.32
CA SER A 373 -18.46 -1.27 -18.87
C SER A 373 -17.57 -0.39 -19.76
N LEU A 374 -16.27 -0.63 -19.67
CA LEU A 374 -15.23 -0.03 -20.51
C LEU A 374 -14.09 -1.04 -20.64
N ASN A 375 -13.49 -1.16 -21.83
CA ASN A 375 -12.28 -1.97 -22.02
C ASN A 375 -11.05 -1.26 -21.41
N ILE A 376 -11.03 -1.19 -20.08
CA ILE A 376 -10.01 -0.46 -19.33
C ILE A 376 -8.63 -1.09 -19.51
N ALA A 377 -8.55 -2.42 -19.66
CA ALA A 377 -7.28 -3.13 -19.86
C ALA A 377 -6.53 -2.61 -21.10
N GLU A 378 -7.20 -2.43 -22.24
CA GLU A 378 -6.56 -1.87 -23.44
C GLU A 378 -6.25 -0.37 -23.29
N VAL A 379 -7.09 0.39 -22.57
CA VAL A 379 -6.84 1.82 -22.30
C VAL A 379 -5.58 2.03 -21.46
N VAL A 380 -5.30 1.15 -20.49
CA VAL A 380 -4.15 1.30 -19.56
C VAL A 380 -2.91 0.53 -20.00
N LYS A 381 -3.00 -0.29 -21.05
CA LYS A 381 -1.88 -1.03 -21.64
C LYS A 381 -0.61 -0.22 -21.90
N PRO A 382 -0.64 1.00 -22.48
CA PRO A 382 0.58 1.78 -22.72
C PRO A 382 1.21 2.37 -21.45
N ILE A 383 0.51 2.32 -20.32
CA ILE A 383 0.95 2.87 -19.02
C ILE A 383 1.04 1.80 -17.93
N THR A 384 1.09 0.51 -18.32
CA THR A 384 1.24 -0.63 -17.40
C THR A 384 2.23 -1.63 -17.96
N LYS A 385 2.94 -2.35 -17.07
CA LYS A 385 3.82 -3.45 -17.47
C LYS A 385 3.03 -4.70 -17.86
N TYR A 386 1.83 -4.81 -17.34
CA TYR A 386 0.91 -5.90 -17.59
C TYR A 386 -0.52 -5.43 -17.36
N SER A 387 -1.40 -5.69 -18.32
CA SER A 387 -2.84 -5.45 -18.20
C SER A 387 -3.58 -6.65 -18.78
N VAL A 388 -4.59 -7.14 -18.06
CA VAL A 388 -5.39 -8.29 -18.50
C VAL A 388 -6.81 -8.19 -17.94
N LYS A 389 -7.80 -8.59 -18.74
CA LYS A 389 -9.15 -8.90 -18.26
C LYS A 389 -9.23 -10.41 -18.02
N ILE A 390 -9.65 -10.81 -16.82
CA ILE A 390 -9.85 -12.23 -16.50
C ILE A 390 -11.13 -12.71 -17.20
N THR A 391 -11.00 -13.74 -18.01
CA THR A 391 -12.12 -14.40 -18.70
C THR A 391 -12.35 -15.83 -18.24
N ASP A 392 -11.33 -16.46 -17.66
CA ASP A 392 -11.40 -17.80 -17.10
C ASP A 392 -10.90 -17.76 -15.64
N PRO A 393 -11.74 -18.06 -14.64
CA PRO A 393 -11.34 -18.06 -13.22
C PRO A 393 -10.18 -19.04 -12.91
N SER A 394 -9.99 -20.11 -13.69
CA SER A 394 -8.90 -21.09 -13.47
C SER A 394 -7.50 -20.49 -13.68
N THR A 395 -7.43 -19.35 -14.39
CA THR A 395 -6.17 -18.65 -14.71
C THR A 395 -5.77 -17.60 -13.69
N ILE A 396 -6.59 -17.36 -12.65
CA ILE A 396 -6.38 -16.24 -11.73
C ILE A 396 -5.01 -16.27 -11.05
N ARG A 397 -4.53 -17.46 -10.64
CA ARG A 397 -3.22 -17.63 -10.01
C ARG A 397 -2.09 -17.20 -10.96
N TYR A 398 -2.09 -17.70 -12.19
CA TYR A 398 -1.12 -17.32 -13.21
C TYR A 398 -1.05 -15.81 -13.39
N HIS A 399 -2.21 -15.15 -13.51
CA HIS A 399 -2.27 -13.71 -13.73
C HIS A 399 -1.81 -12.91 -12.52
N LEU A 400 -2.17 -13.32 -11.31
CA LEU A 400 -1.73 -12.70 -10.06
C LEU A 400 -0.21 -12.80 -9.88
N GLU A 401 0.35 -14.01 -10.02
CA GLU A 401 1.79 -14.27 -9.88
C GLU A 401 2.61 -13.51 -10.93
N LYS A 402 2.17 -13.55 -12.20
CA LYS A 402 2.79 -12.81 -13.30
C LYS A 402 2.74 -11.31 -13.08
N ALA A 403 1.60 -10.76 -12.67
CA ALA A 403 1.45 -9.35 -12.40
C ALA A 403 2.34 -8.90 -11.24
N ALA A 404 2.41 -9.67 -10.15
CA ALA A 404 3.25 -9.35 -8.99
C ALA A 404 4.74 -9.37 -9.34
N TYR A 405 5.18 -10.36 -10.12
CA TYR A 405 6.53 -10.43 -10.66
C TYR A 405 6.84 -9.22 -11.54
N LEU A 406 6.03 -8.98 -12.58
CA LEU A 406 6.27 -7.89 -13.54
C LEU A 406 6.22 -6.52 -12.89
N ALA A 407 5.38 -6.29 -11.87
CA ALA A 407 5.33 -5.03 -11.16
C ALA A 407 6.67 -4.67 -10.50
N LYS A 408 7.40 -5.67 -9.99
CA LYS A 408 8.65 -5.51 -9.22
C LYS A 408 9.92 -5.68 -10.07
N GLU A 409 9.91 -6.59 -11.03
CA GLU A 409 11.09 -7.02 -11.79
C GLU A 409 11.67 -5.92 -12.70
N GLY A 410 12.99 -5.91 -12.92
CA GLY A 410 13.66 -4.92 -13.76
C GLY A 410 13.38 -3.49 -13.32
N ARG A 411 12.85 -2.67 -14.23
CA ARG A 411 12.29 -1.36 -13.89
C ARG A 411 10.87 -1.54 -13.34
N PRO A 412 10.59 -1.20 -12.07
CA PRO A 412 9.27 -1.38 -11.48
C PRO A 412 8.20 -0.52 -12.16
N GLY A 413 6.96 -0.95 -12.12
CA GLY A 413 5.85 -0.20 -12.71
C GLY A 413 4.48 -0.78 -12.37
N PRO A 414 3.39 -0.09 -12.74
CA PRO A 414 2.04 -0.53 -12.48
C PRO A 414 1.64 -1.75 -13.31
N VAL A 415 0.78 -2.59 -12.74
CA VAL A 415 0.09 -3.71 -13.39
C VAL A 415 -1.40 -3.64 -13.10
N TRP A 416 -2.23 -4.18 -13.99
CA TRP A 416 -3.67 -4.07 -13.93
C TRP A 416 -4.35 -5.40 -14.22
N ILE A 417 -5.22 -5.85 -13.32
CA ILE A 417 -6.07 -7.02 -13.52
C ILE A 417 -7.53 -6.57 -13.40
N ASP A 418 -8.26 -6.68 -14.52
CA ASP A 418 -9.68 -6.34 -14.63
C ASP A 418 -10.52 -7.62 -14.45
N ILE A 419 -11.41 -7.63 -13.47
CA ILE A 419 -12.07 -8.85 -12.98
C ILE A 419 -13.60 -8.67 -13.04
N PRO A 420 -14.28 -9.36 -13.97
CA PRO A 420 -15.74 -9.44 -14.00
C PRO A 420 -16.36 -9.83 -12.66
N ILE A 421 -17.45 -9.17 -12.29
CA ILE A 421 -18.10 -9.33 -10.97
C ILE A 421 -18.57 -10.78 -10.74
N ASP A 422 -19.10 -11.44 -11.76
CA ASP A 422 -19.44 -12.86 -11.73
C ASP A 422 -18.21 -13.72 -11.40
N ILE A 423 -17.08 -13.50 -12.07
CA ILE A 423 -15.82 -14.20 -11.77
C ILE A 423 -15.38 -13.96 -10.32
N GLN A 424 -15.46 -12.73 -9.80
CA GLN A 424 -15.07 -12.44 -8.41
C GLN A 424 -15.83 -13.29 -7.40
N GLY A 425 -17.09 -13.63 -7.70
CA GLY A 425 -17.98 -14.44 -6.88
C GLY A 425 -17.87 -15.95 -7.10
N MET A 426 -17.20 -16.41 -8.16
CA MET A 426 -17.07 -17.84 -8.47
C MET A 426 -16.20 -18.58 -7.46
N ALA A 427 -16.49 -19.87 -7.29
CA ALA A 427 -15.68 -20.79 -6.51
C ALA A 427 -14.68 -21.51 -7.44
N ILE A 428 -13.44 -21.69 -6.98
CA ILE A 428 -12.34 -22.30 -7.71
C ILE A 428 -11.56 -23.27 -6.83
N ASP A 429 -11.06 -24.37 -7.38
CA ASP A 429 -10.12 -25.25 -6.68
C ASP A 429 -8.71 -24.64 -6.71
N ALA A 430 -8.23 -24.19 -5.55
CA ALA A 430 -6.92 -23.55 -5.39
C ALA A 430 -5.73 -24.46 -5.77
N ILE A 431 -5.88 -25.79 -5.71
CA ILE A 431 -4.82 -26.74 -6.07
C ILE A 431 -4.70 -26.87 -7.59
N GLU A 432 -5.82 -26.85 -8.31
CA GLU A 432 -5.84 -27.02 -9.77
C GLU A 432 -5.44 -25.74 -10.53
N LEU A 433 -5.28 -24.61 -9.84
CA LEU A 433 -4.91 -23.36 -10.48
C LEU A 433 -3.51 -23.40 -11.08
N ARG A 434 -3.43 -23.02 -12.35
CA ARG A 434 -2.17 -22.90 -13.09
C ARG A 434 -1.28 -21.82 -12.49
N SER A 435 -0.03 -22.16 -12.19
CA SER A 435 1.01 -21.22 -11.75
C SER A 435 1.71 -20.52 -12.92
N PHE A 436 2.30 -19.36 -12.63
CA PHE A 436 3.24 -18.67 -13.51
C PHE A 436 4.66 -19.20 -13.31
N GLU A 437 5.32 -19.55 -14.41
CA GLU A 437 6.73 -19.96 -14.41
C GLU A 437 7.63 -18.73 -14.53
N LEU A 438 8.60 -18.61 -13.63
CA LEU A 438 9.57 -17.53 -13.65
C LEU A 438 10.50 -17.68 -14.86
N PRO A 439 10.79 -16.59 -15.60
CA PRO A 439 11.80 -16.63 -16.65
C PRO A 439 13.18 -17.02 -16.10
N GLU A 440 13.95 -17.81 -16.84
CA GLU A 440 15.33 -18.13 -16.50
C GLU A 440 16.20 -16.85 -16.55
N THR A 441 16.90 -16.56 -15.45
CA THR A 441 17.90 -15.48 -15.41
C THR A 441 19.20 -15.94 -16.06
N GLN A 442 19.57 -15.37 -17.20
CA GLN A 442 20.89 -15.57 -17.80
C GLN A 442 21.96 -14.77 -17.04
N SER A 443 22.95 -15.45 -16.45
CA SER A 443 24.11 -14.80 -15.84
C SER A 443 25.26 -14.65 -16.85
N SER A 444 25.59 -13.42 -17.26
CA SER A 444 26.77 -13.14 -18.09
C SER A 444 27.89 -12.44 -17.27
N ASN A 445 28.44 -13.15 -16.28
CA ASN A 445 29.38 -12.56 -15.32
C ASN A 445 30.68 -11.97 -15.94
N ASN A 446 31.27 -12.62 -16.95
CA ASN A 446 32.58 -12.21 -17.48
C ASN A 446 32.58 -10.84 -18.17
N TYR A 447 31.51 -10.50 -18.91
CA TYR A 447 31.42 -9.21 -19.59
C TYR A 447 31.23 -8.06 -18.59
N PHE A 448 30.38 -8.27 -17.58
CA PHE A 448 30.14 -7.28 -16.55
C PHE A 448 31.41 -6.97 -15.73
N GLU A 449 32.20 -7.99 -15.36
CA GLU A 449 33.48 -7.79 -14.66
C GLU A 449 34.49 -6.97 -15.46
N LYS A 450 34.53 -7.17 -16.80
CA LYS A 450 35.35 -6.36 -17.70
C LYS A 450 34.89 -4.90 -17.69
N GLN A 451 33.58 -4.65 -17.76
CA GLN A 451 33.03 -3.30 -17.68
C GLN A 451 33.39 -2.60 -16.36
N ILE A 452 33.31 -3.31 -15.22
CA ILE A 452 33.73 -2.77 -13.92
C ILE A 452 35.21 -2.39 -13.93
N SER A 453 36.07 -3.23 -14.53
CA SER A 453 37.50 -2.95 -14.65
C SER A 453 37.77 -1.71 -15.50
N GLU A 454 37.04 -1.54 -16.62
CA GLU A 454 37.14 -0.34 -17.46
C GLU A 454 36.67 0.92 -16.73
N VAL A 455 35.62 0.86 -15.90
CA VAL A 455 35.20 1.99 -15.06
C VAL A 455 36.29 2.39 -14.07
N VAL A 456 37.00 1.43 -13.47
CA VAL A 456 38.14 1.72 -12.58
C VAL A 456 39.26 2.43 -13.34
N GLU A 457 39.58 2.02 -14.57
CA GLU A 457 40.58 2.71 -15.40
C GLU A 457 40.13 4.13 -15.79
N LEU A 458 38.84 4.35 -16.05
CA LEU A 458 38.30 5.70 -16.26
C LEU A 458 38.45 6.58 -15.02
N LEU A 459 38.19 6.03 -13.83
CA LEU A 459 38.37 6.72 -12.56
C LEU A 459 39.83 7.09 -12.30
N LYS A 460 40.79 6.20 -12.61
CA LYS A 460 42.22 6.47 -12.46
C LYS A 460 42.72 7.61 -13.36
N ASN A 461 42.17 7.70 -14.58
CA ASN A 461 42.58 8.70 -15.58
C ASN A 461 41.83 10.04 -15.46
N SER A 462 40.74 10.08 -14.69
CA SER A 462 39.91 11.27 -14.48
C SER A 462 40.58 12.23 -13.48
N LYS A 463 40.41 13.54 -13.71
CA LYS A 463 40.83 14.60 -12.76
C LYS A 463 39.63 15.26 -12.07
N ARG A 464 38.45 15.21 -12.70
CA ARG A 464 37.22 15.88 -12.24
C ARG A 464 36.02 14.92 -12.32
N PRO A 465 36.04 13.77 -11.62
CA PRO A 465 34.93 12.83 -11.63
C PRO A 465 33.73 13.35 -10.83
N VAL A 466 32.53 12.94 -11.18
CA VAL A 466 31.31 13.20 -10.42
C VAL A 466 30.35 12.01 -10.49
N ILE A 467 29.69 11.70 -9.38
CA ILE A 467 28.56 10.77 -9.36
C ILE A 467 27.24 11.54 -9.46
N LEU A 468 26.34 11.09 -10.32
CA LEU A 468 24.93 11.48 -10.29
C LEU A 468 24.09 10.29 -9.79
N ALA A 469 23.64 10.39 -8.54
CA ALA A 469 22.88 9.35 -7.86
C ALA A 469 21.36 9.48 -8.12
N GLY A 470 20.76 8.42 -8.64
CA GLY A 470 19.34 8.36 -8.96
C GLY A 470 18.52 7.45 -8.05
N ARG A 471 17.19 7.53 -8.21
CA ARG A 471 16.22 6.73 -7.44
C ARG A 471 16.44 5.22 -7.59
N GLY A 472 17.03 4.76 -8.71
CA GLY A 472 17.35 3.35 -8.93
C GLY A 472 18.20 2.73 -7.82
N ILE A 473 19.08 3.51 -7.18
CA ILE A 473 19.85 3.06 -6.01
C ILE A 473 18.94 2.67 -4.83
N ARG A 474 17.87 3.44 -4.60
CA ARG A 474 16.88 3.15 -3.56
C ARG A 474 16.03 1.94 -3.94
N LEU A 475 15.61 1.84 -5.19
CA LEU A 475 14.80 0.72 -5.69
C LEU A 475 15.56 -0.60 -5.58
N SER A 476 16.86 -0.61 -5.84
CA SER A 476 17.72 -1.77 -5.66
C SER A 476 18.18 -1.99 -4.20
N LYS A 477 17.64 -1.23 -3.24
CA LYS A 477 17.95 -1.31 -1.80
C LYS A 477 19.44 -1.07 -1.46
N ALA A 478 20.18 -0.33 -2.29
CA ALA A 478 21.63 -0.13 -2.17
C ALA A 478 22.05 1.22 -1.57
N GLY A 479 21.16 1.89 -0.82
CA GLY A 479 21.41 3.23 -0.30
C GLY A 479 22.60 3.32 0.68
N LYS A 480 22.79 2.28 1.51
CA LYS A 480 23.91 2.25 2.48
C LYS A 480 25.24 1.94 1.77
N GLU A 481 25.20 1.01 0.83
CA GLU A 481 26.31 0.57 0.00
C GLU A 481 26.80 1.73 -0.89
N PHE A 482 25.87 2.52 -1.43
CA PHE A 482 26.16 3.73 -2.17
C PHE A 482 26.97 4.74 -1.35
N LEU A 483 26.57 5.01 -0.10
CA LEU A 483 27.32 5.95 0.76
C LEU A 483 28.74 5.44 1.03
N LYS A 484 28.90 4.13 1.29
CA LYS A 484 30.23 3.50 1.45
C LYS A 484 31.08 3.63 0.19
N LEU A 485 30.50 3.45 -0.99
CA LEU A 485 31.20 3.64 -2.27
C LEU A 485 31.63 5.10 -2.44
N ALA A 486 30.75 6.06 -2.14
CA ALA A 486 31.08 7.48 -2.22
C ALA A 486 32.23 7.85 -1.28
N GLU A 487 32.21 7.35 -0.03
CA GLU A 487 33.28 7.55 0.96
C GLU A 487 34.61 6.88 0.56
N LEU A 488 34.55 5.73 -0.11
CA LEU A 488 35.71 5.03 -0.66
C LEU A 488 36.35 5.84 -1.80
N LEU A 489 35.54 6.37 -2.72
CA LEU A 489 35.98 7.12 -3.89
C LEU A 489 36.41 8.55 -3.55
N LYS A 490 35.77 9.18 -2.56
CA LYS A 490 35.95 10.60 -2.20
C LYS A 490 35.78 11.54 -3.39
N ILE A 491 34.71 11.37 -4.15
CA ILE A 491 34.36 12.22 -5.30
C ILE A 491 33.06 12.99 -5.06
N PRO A 492 32.85 14.13 -5.73
CA PRO A 492 31.59 14.86 -5.68
C PRO A 492 30.38 14.00 -6.03
N VAL A 493 29.32 14.11 -5.21
CA VAL A 493 28.03 13.46 -5.40
C VAL A 493 26.97 14.52 -5.65
N LEU A 494 26.25 14.34 -6.75
CA LEU A 494 25.00 15.02 -7.08
C LEU A 494 23.84 14.04 -6.99
N THR A 495 22.63 14.52 -6.79
CA THR A 495 21.42 13.69 -6.83
C THR A 495 20.45 14.15 -7.91
N SER A 496 19.72 13.19 -8.47
CA SER A 496 18.50 13.51 -9.22
C SER A 496 17.35 13.86 -8.27
N ARG A 497 16.28 14.46 -8.79
CA ARG A 497 15.08 14.79 -7.97
C ARG A 497 14.52 13.60 -7.20
N GLY A 498 14.43 12.42 -7.82
CA GLY A 498 13.92 11.20 -7.19
C GLY A 498 14.90 10.53 -6.21
N GLY A 499 16.16 10.95 -6.21
CA GLY A 499 17.20 10.49 -5.28
C GLY A 499 17.61 11.56 -4.26
N ALA A 500 16.82 12.63 -4.11
CA ALA A 500 17.23 13.81 -3.34
C ALA A 500 17.50 13.54 -1.85
N ASP A 501 16.92 12.47 -1.30
CA ASP A 501 17.07 12.02 0.09
C ASP A 501 18.10 10.87 0.27
N LEU A 502 18.90 10.54 -0.76
CA LEU A 502 19.91 9.48 -0.68
C LEU A 502 21.14 9.87 0.15
N ILE A 503 21.43 11.16 0.22
CA ILE A 503 22.61 11.71 0.89
C ILE A 503 22.19 13.02 1.60
N PRO A 504 22.51 13.19 2.90
CA PRO A 504 22.11 14.38 3.63
C PRO A 504 22.89 15.62 3.15
N GLU A 505 22.29 16.81 3.31
CA GLU A 505 22.88 18.09 2.88
C GLU A 505 24.22 18.36 3.58
N THR A 506 24.41 17.86 4.81
CA THR A 506 25.62 18.02 5.60
C THR A 506 26.76 17.08 5.20
N HIS A 507 26.53 16.13 4.29
CA HIS A 507 27.57 15.18 3.88
C HIS A 507 28.70 15.90 3.11
N PRO A 508 29.99 15.67 3.45
CA PRO A 508 31.11 16.43 2.88
C PRO A 508 31.33 16.23 1.37
N LEU A 509 30.75 15.16 0.81
CA LEU A 509 30.79 14.86 -0.63
C LEU A 509 29.53 15.30 -1.40
N PHE A 510 28.53 15.88 -0.74
CA PHE A 510 27.31 16.31 -1.43
C PHE A 510 27.46 17.71 -2.01
N PHE A 511 27.20 17.84 -3.31
CA PHE A 511 27.33 19.12 -4.04
C PHE A 511 26.03 19.56 -4.72
N GLY A 512 24.90 18.93 -4.36
CA GLY A 512 23.58 19.41 -4.72
C GLY A 512 22.88 18.65 -5.82
N ARG A 513 21.89 19.32 -6.42
CA ARG A 513 20.98 18.76 -7.44
C ARG A 513 21.10 19.58 -8.72
N SER A 514 21.61 18.97 -9.79
CA SER A 514 21.73 19.62 -11.11
C SER A 514 20.41 19.59 -11.88
N GLY A 515 20.31 20.41 -12.93
CA GLY A 515 19.18 20.41 -13.87
C GLY A 515 18.72 21.80 -14.30
N ALA A 516 17.64 21.83 -15.08
CA ALA A 516 17.04 23.04 -15.65
C ALA A 516 16.61 24.07 -14.58
N TYR A 517 16.14 23.57 -13.44
CA TYR A 517 15.86 24.33 -12.21
C TYR A 517 16.76 23.86 -11.06
N GLY A 518 17.93 23.30 -11.38
CA GLY A 518 18.88 22.81 -10.39
C GLY A 518 19.58 23.95 -9.63
N GLN A 519 20.43 23.57 -8.70
CA GLN A 519 21.32 24.50 -8.01
C GLN A 519 22.48 24.88 -8.94
N ARG A 520 22.80 26.17 -9.04
CA ARG A 520 23.92 26.67 -9.88
C ARG A 520 25.23 25.96 -9.56
N ARG A 521 25.53 25.76 -8.27
CA ARG A 521 26.71 24.99 -7.81
C ARG A 521 26.76 23.58 -8.41
N ALA A 522 25.64 22.86 -8.43
CA ALA A 522 25.56 21.50 -8.94
C ALA A 522 25.72 21.46 -10.47
N ASN A 523 25.17 22.46 -11.16
CA ASN A 523 25.37 22.61 -12.61
C ASN A 523 26.84 22.91 -12.96
N PHE A 524 27.55 23.73 -12.18
CA PHE A 524 28.99 23.90 -12.39
C PHE A 524 29.78 22.61 -12.17
N VAL A 525 29.46 21.82 -11.14
CA VAL A 525 30.12 20.54 -10.89
C VAL A 525 29.95 19.60 -12.08
N VAL A 526 28.73 19.41 -12.59
CA VAL A 526 28.49 18.47 -13.71
C VAL A 526 29.07 19.00 -15.04
N GLN A 527 28.94 20.30 -15.33
CA GLN A 527 29.43 20.87 -16.58
C GLN A 527 30.96 20.96 -16.66
N ASN A 528 31.63 21.03 -15.50
CA ASN A 528 33.09 20.99 -15.41
C ASN A 528 33.64 19.60 -15.06
N SER A 529 32.85 18.54 -15.13
CA SER A 529 33.36 17.18 -14.96
C SER A 529 34.05 16.67 -16.23
N ASP A 530 35.02 15.77 -16.06
CA ASP A 530 35.63 15.00 -17.16
C ASP A 530 35.19 13.51 -17.16
N LEU A 531 34.57 13.06 -16.07
CA LEU A 531 33.93 11.76 -15.94
C LEU A 531 32.62 11.91 -15.15
N LEU A 532 31.51 11.50 -15.76
CA LEU A 532 30.21 11.42 -15.11
C LEU A 532 29.83 9.95 -14.93
N ILE A 533 29.60 9.53 -13.69
CA ILE A 533 29.06 8.20 -13.35
C ILE A 533 27.61 8.39 -12.89
N SER A 534 26.67 8.11 -13.77
CA SER A 534 25.23 8.17 -13.50
C SER A 534 24.74 6.80 -13.06
N ILE A 535 24.23 6.67 -11.83
CA ILE A 535 23.80 5.38 -11.26
C ILE A 535 22.31 5.41 -10.97
N GLY A 536 21.53 4.61 -11.69
CA GLY A 536 20.08 4.47 -11.49
C GLY A 536 19.31 5.78 -11.71
N ALA A 537 19.78 6.62 -12.62
CA ALA A 537 19.17 7.90 -12.95
C ALA A 537 18.83 7.95 -14.44
N ARG A 538 17.53 8.09 -14.75
CA ARG A 538 16.99 8.18 -16.11
C ARG A 538 17.38 9.41 -16.93
N LEU A 539 18.38 10.21 -16.51
CA LEU A 539 18.88 11.41 -17.22
C LEU A 539 17.82 12.19 -18.03
N SER A 540 16.72 12.55 -17.35
CA SER A 540 15.57 13.17 -18.00
C SER A 540 15.87 14.58 -18.52
N ILE A 541 15.07 15.12 -19.46
CA ILE A 541 15.26 16.49 -19.96
C ILE A 541 15.32 17.55 -18.84
N PRO A 542 14.47 17.52 -17.78
CA PRO A 542 14.63 18.42 -16.64
C PRO A 542 15.97 18.29 -15.90
N GLN A 543 16.60 17.10 -15.93
CA GLN A 543 17.89 16.80 -15.31
C GLN A 543 19.08 17.24 -16.17
N ILE A 544 19.03 17.00 -17.49
CA ILE A 544 20.15 17.27 -18.40
C ILE A 544 20.07 18.64 -19.08
N GLY A 545 18.93 19.34 -18.92
CA GLY A 545 18.67 20.61 -19.57
C GLY A 545 18.04 20.44 -20.96
N ARG A 546 17.42 21.51 -21.46
CA ARG A 546 16.78 21.51 -22.78
C ARG A 546 17.78 21.62 -23.94
N ASN A 547 18.94 22.22 -23.69
CA ASN A 547 20.12 22.08 -24.55
C ASN A 547 20.93 20.85 -24.12
N TYR A 548 20.34 19.68 -24.32
CA TYR A 548 20.88 18.42 -23.83
C TYR A 548 22.20 18.03 -24.52
N LYS A 549 22.51 18.58 -25.70
CA LYS A 549 23.82 18.42 -26.35
C LYS A 549 24.96 19.05 -25.54
N ALA A 550 24.66 20.10 -24.77
CA ALA A 550 25.63 20.77 -23.92
C ALA A 550 25.84 20.07 -22.56
N PHE A 551 25.08 19.02 -22.26
CA PHE A 551 25.14 18.33 -20.96
C PHE A 551 26.44 17.55 -20.79
N ALA A 552 27.18 17.89 -19.73
CA ALA A 552 28.46 17.31 -19.35
C ALA A 552 29.38 17.12 -20.56
N ARG A 553 29.51 18.17 -21.40
CA ARG A 553 30.11 18.07 -22.74
C ARG A 553 31.58 17.62 -22.74
N ALA A 554 32.32 17.94 -21.68
CA ALA A 554 33.71 17.53 -21.50
C ALA A 554 33.85 16.18 -20.78
N ALA A 555 32.76 15.57 -20.33
CA ALA A 555 32.78 14.35 -19.57
C ALA A 555 32.57 13.12 -20.45
N LYS A 556 33.35 12.07 -20.19
CA LYS A 556 32.98 10.70 -20.58
C LYS A 556 31.85 10.24 -19.65
N LYS A 557 30.76 9.73 -20.22
CA LYS A 557 29.53 9.43 -19.48
C LYS A 557 29.34 7.92 -19.32
N VAL A 558 29.59 7.44 -18.10
CA VAL A 558 29.24 6.09 -17.65
C VAL A 558 27.81 6.14 -17.12
N VAL A 559 26.91 5.36 -17.72
CA VAL A 559 25.50 5.33 -17.31
C VAL A 559 25.10 3.91 -16.97
N VAL A 560 24.69 3.71 -15.72
CA VAL A 560 24.24 2.45 -15.16
C VAL A 560 22.72 2.51 -14.99
N ASP A 561 22.01 1.70 -15.75
CA ASP A 561 20.55 1.58 -15.65
C ASP A 561 20.12 0.15 -15.93
N ILE A 562 19.11 -0.32 -15.20
CA ILE A 562 18.55 -1.66 -15.38
C ILE A 562 17.72 -1.75 -16.66
N ASP A 563 17.21 -0.61 -17.15
CA ASP A 563 16.39 -0.52 -18.34
C ASP A 563 17.25 -0.20 -19.57
N SER A 564 17.35 -1.16 -20.50
CA SER A 564 18.12 -1.00 -21.74
C SER A 564 17.56 0.11 -22.63
N ASN A 565 16.27 0.45 -22.52
CA ASN A 565 15.65 1.55 -23.26
C ASN A 565 16.13 2.91 -22.75
N GLU A 566 16.48 3.03 -21.47
CA GLU A 566 17.09 4.25 -20.92
C GLU A 566 18.53 4.42 -21.42
N LEU A 567 19.23 3.33 -21.73
CA LEU A 567 20.59 3.37 -22.28
C LEU A 567 20.64 3.69 -23.78
N SER A 568 19.51 3.57 -24.50
CA SER A 568 19.43 3.80 -25.95
C SER A 568 18.85 5.17 -26.35
N LYS A 569 18.54 6.04 -25.37
CA LYS A 569 17.95 7.37 -25.64
C LYS A 569 18.85 8.26 -26.48
N LYS A 570 18.23 8.95 -27.44
CA LYS A 570 18.91 9.90 -28.35
C LYS A 570 19.20 11.27 -27.72
N THR A 571 18.61 11.57 -26.55
CA THR A 571 18.73 12.88 -25.89
C THR A 571 20.01 13.07 -25.09
N VAL A 572 20.81 12.03 -24.90
CA VAL A 572 22.12 12.13 -24.24
C VAL A 572 23.09 11.15 -24.90
N LYS A 573 24.30 11.60 -25.25
CA LYS A 573 25.34 10.71 -25.75
C LYS A 573 25.92 9.94 -24.56
N ILE A 574 25.64 8.64 -24.49
CA ILE A 574 26.19 7.75 -23.47
C ILE A 574 27.46 7.11 -24.04
N ASP A 575 28.61 7.36 -23.42
CA ASP A 575 29.91 6.86 -23.90
C ASP A 575 30.19 5.44 -23.38
N PHE A 576 29.62 5.08 -22.22
CA PHE A 576 29.81 3.76 -21.60
C PHE A 576 28.51 3.29 -20.91
N PRO A 577 27.60 2.62 -21.64
CA PRO A 577 26.37 2.08 -21.09
C PRO A 577 26.61 0.77 -20.32
N ILE A 578 26.02 0.64 -19.14
CA ILE A 578 26.06 -0.59 -18.32
C ILE A 578 24.62 -0.97 -17.98
N ASN A 579 24.14 -2.07 -18.56
CA ASN A 579 22.79 -2.58 -18.28
C ASN A 579 22.82 -3.50 -17.05
N SER A 580 22.58 -2.92 -15.87
CA SER A 580 22.70 -3.63 -14.60
C SER A 580 21.88 -2.95 -13.51
N GLY A 581 21.47 -3.73 -12.50
CA GLY A 581 20.93 -3.21 -11.26
C GLY A 581 21.95 -2.30 -10.56
N ALA A 582 21.46 -1.19 -9.98
CA ALA A 582 22.34 -0.25 -9.29
C ALA A 582 23.09 -0.91 -8.11
N ALA A 583 22.46 -1.85 -7.41
CA ALA A 583 23.09 -2.62 -6.33
C ALA A 583 24.29 -3.44 -6.82
N ASP A 584 24.11 -4.21 -7.89
CA ASP A 584 25.14 -5.10 -8.43
C ASP A 584 26.35 -4.30 -8.89
N PHE A 585 26.12 -3.20 -9.61
CA PHE A 585 27.19 -2.28 -10.01
C PHE A 585 27.93 -1.68 -8.82
N ILE A 586 27.21 -1.17 -7.80
CA ILE A 586 27.83 -0.56 -6.62
C ILE A 586 28.68 -1.59 -5.87
N LEU A 587 28.16 -2.80 -5.67
CA LEU A 587 28.86 -3.88 -4.95
C LEU A 587 30.11 -4.34 -5.73
N ALA A 588 29.98 -4.59 -7.03
CA ALA A 588 31.09 -5.04 -7.86
C ALA A 588 32.20 -3.98 -7.97
N LEU A 589 31.84 -2.70 -8.19
CA LEU A 589 32.81 -1.61 -8.22
C LEU A 589 33.52 -1.44 -6.87
N THR A 590 32.78 -1.51 -5.77
CA THR A 590 33.36 -1.43 -4.41
C THR A 590 34.35 -2.57 -4.16
N ALA A 591 33.99 -3.80 -4.53
CA ALA A 591 34.86 -4.96 -4.37
C ALA A 591 36.15 -4.81 -5.19
N LYS A 592 36.04 -4.40 -6.46
CA LYS A 592 37.20 -4.20 -7.34
C LYS A 592 38.15 -3.12 -6.82
N LEU A 593 37.61 -1.99 -6.36
CA LEU A 593 38.41 -0.88 -5.80
C LEU A 593 39.18 -1.31 -4.56
N LYS A 594 38.55 -2.08 -3.66
CA LYS A 594 39.21 -2.63 -2.47
C LYS A 594 40.31 -3.61 -2.83
N ALA A 595 40.07 -4.51 -3.78
CA ALA A 595 41.06 -5.50 -4.21
C ALA A 595 42.32 -4.85 -4.81
N LEU A 596 42.16 -3.74 -5.53
CA LEU A 596 43.27 -3.03 -6.14
C LEU A 596 44.03 -2.09 -5.18
N ASN A 597 43.55 -1.94 -3.94
CA ASN A 597 44.08 -0.98 -2.93
C ASN A 597 44.40 0.41 -3.52
N SER A 598 43.61 0.84 -4.51
CA SER A 598 43.92 2.02 -5.32
C SER A 598 43.56 3.29 -4.54
N LYS A 599 44.57 4.09 -4.18
CA LYS A 599 44.36 5.41 -3.59
C LYS A 599 44.08 6.43 -4.69
N LEU A 600 42.80 6.64 -4.99
CA LEU A 600 42.37 7.73 -5.87
C LEU A 600 42.33 9.05 -5.08
N ILE A 601 42.88 10.13 -5.65
CA ILE A 601 43.00 11.42 -4.97
C ILE A 601 42.37 12.52 -5.82
N PHE A 602 41.29 13.11 -5.32
CA PHE A 602 40.54 14.19 -6.00
C PHE A 602 40.39 15.44 -5.12
N SER A 603 41.36 15.69 -4.23
CA SER A 603 41.32 16.77 -3.24
C SER A 603 41.16 18.17 -3.86
N ASP A 604 41.86 18.44 -4.96
CA ASP A 604 41.80 19.73 -5.67
C ASP A 604 40.44 19.94 -6.33
N TRP A 605 39.88 18.88 -6.91
CA TRP A 605 38.54 18.91 -7.47
C TRP A 605 37.48 19.16 -6.40
N LEU A 606 37.54 18.43 -5.30
CA LEU A 606 36.67 18.65 -4.14
C LEU A 606 36.80 20.07 -3.57
N LYS A 607 38.01 20.62 -3.51
CA LYS A 607 38.25 22.01 -3.10
C LYS A 607 37.51 22.97 -4.03
N LYS A 608 37.63 22.78 -5.35
CA LYS A 608 36.92 23.59 -6.34
C LYS A 608 35.39 23.50 -6.20
N CYS A 609 34.85 22.30 -5.99
CA CYS A 609 33.41 22.12 -5.77
C CYS A 609 32.92 22.81 -4.48
N ARG A 610 33.74 22.84 -3.42
CA ARG A 610 33.44 23.56 -2.17
C ARG A 610 33.43 25.07 -2.36
N GLU A 611 34.34 25.63 -3.16
CA GLU A 611 34.33 27.05 -3.52
C GLU A 611 32.98 27.46 -4.14
N TRP A 612 32.49 26.70 -5.12
CA TRP A 612 31.18 26.96 -5.73
C TRP A 612 30.02 26.83 -4.73
N SER A 613 30.11 25.87 -3.81
CA SER A 613 29.07 25.67 -2.79
C SER A 613 28.96 26.85 -1.82
N GLY A 614 30.08 27.47 -1.44
CA GLY A 614 30.09 28.68 -0.60
C GLY A 614 29.68 29.95 -1.36
N LYS A 615 30.06 30.06 -2.65
CA LYS A 615 29.80 31.22 -3.50
C LYS A 615 28.34 31.29 -3.99
N PHE A 616 27.78 30.17 -4.43
CA PHE A 616 26.47 30.12 -5.12
C PHE A 616 25.39 29.43 -4.28
N TYR A 617 25.34 29.74 -2.99
CA TYR A 617 24.29 29.26 -2.10
C TYR A 617 22.96 30.00 -2.36
N PRO A 618 21.82 29.30 -2.48
CA PRO A 618 20.56 29.90 -2.94
C PRO A 618 19.95 30.98 -2.03
N THR A 619 20.36 31.09 -0.76
CA THR A 619 19.70 31.98 0.24
C THR A 619 20.48 33.26 0.62
N LYS A 620 21.36 33.79 -0.24
CA LYS A 620 22.03 35.08 0.02
C LYS A 620 21.37 36.28 -0.68
N PHE A 621 20.07 36.47 -0.48
CA PHE A 621 19.38 37.71 -0.88
C PHE A 621 18.74 38.34 0.36
N GLU A 622 19.47 39.23 1.04
CA GLU A 622 18.96 39.98 2.20
C GLU A 622 17.63 40.71 1.86
N SER A 623 17.47 41.08 0.59
CA SER A 623 16.26 41.67 0.01
C SER A 623 14.99 40.83 0.16
N TYR A 624 15.08 39.54 0.52
CA TYR A 624 13.91 38.68 0.71
C TYR A 624 13.29 38.77 2.10
N LYS A 625 14.03 39.24 3.12
CA LYS A 625 13.57 39.19 4.53
C LYS A 625 12.51 40.23 4.88
N HIS A 626 12.47 41.35 4.15
CA HIS A 626 11.61 42.51 4.46
C HIS A 626 10.43 42.68 3.48
N LYS A 627 10.09 41.64 2.72
CA LYS A 627 8.96 41.69 1.77
C LYS A 627 7.60 41.62 2.48
N LYS A 628 6.57 42.14 1.80
CA LYS A 628 5.17 42.11 2.26
C LYS A 628 4.62 40.68 2.41
N PHE A 629 5.09 39.75 1.59
CA PHE A 629 4.70 38.35 1.56
C PHE A 629 5.85 37.44 1.97
N VAL A 630 5.55 36.17 2.27
CA VAL A 630 6.58 35.16 2.56
C VAL A 630 7.37 34.86 1.29
N ASN A 631 8.69 34.94 1.38
CA ASN A 631 9.54 34.39 0.32
C ASN A 631 9.62 32.85 0.46
N PRO A 632 9.29 32.07 -0.59
CA PRO A 632 9.20 30.62 -0.51
C PRO A 632 10.55 29.93 -0.24
N TYR A 633 11.68 30.49 -0.69
CA TYR A 633 13.00 29.93 -0.35
C TYR A 633 13.30 30.05 1.13
N LEU A 634 12.99 31.20 1.74
CA LEU A 634 13.14 31.38 3.19
C LEU A 634 12.20 30.44 3.97
N PHE A 635 10.99 30.20 3.46
CA PHE A 635 10.07 29.23 4.05
C PHE A 635 10.60 27.80 3.96
N VAL A 636 11.02 27.35 2.78
CA VAL A 636 11.54 26.00 2.57
C VAL A 636 12.82 25.75 3.40
N GLU A 637 13.71 26.73 3.47
CA GLU A 637 14.88 26.65 4.34
C GLU A 637 14.45 26.55 5.81
N ALA A 638 13.58 27.45 6.28
CA ALA A 638 13.12 27.47 7.66
C ALA A 638 12.39 26.19 8.06
N ILE A 639 11.54 25.62 7.20
CA ILE A 639 10.87 24.36 7.51
C ILE A 639 11.86 23.20 7.52
N SER A 640 12.81 23.14 6.58
CA SER A 640 13.83 22.08 6.59
C SER A 640 14.70 22.11 7.85
N ASP A 641 15.01 23.31 8.37
CA ASP A 641 15.73 23.49 9.63
C ASP A 641 14.92 22.98 10.83
N GLU A 642 13.61 23.23 10.87
CA GLU A 642 12.72 22.84 11.99
C GLU A 642 12.30 21.36 11.98
N LEU A 643 12.35 20.69 10.83
CA LEU A 643 11.99 19.27 10.74
C LEU A 643 13.06 18.37 11.35
N LYS A 644 12.63 17.32 12.05
CA LYS A 644 13.54 16.32 12.66
C LYS A 644 14.13 15.36 11.61
N GLU A 645 15.21 14.70 11.97
CA GLU A 645 15.66 13.49 11.27
C GLU A 645 14.54 12.46 11.19
N GLY A 646 14.53 11.65 10.13
CA GLY A 646 13.46 10.66 9.93
C GLY A 646 12.09 11.21 9.53
N SER A 647 11.92 12.54 9.42
CA SER A 647 10.66 13.12 8.92
C SER A 647 10.34 12.64 7.50
N ILE A 648 9.05 12.44 7.24
CA ILE A 648 8.52 12.10 5.91
C ILE A 648 7.91 13.35 5.30
N ILE A 649 8.40 13.71 4.13
CA ILE A 649 7.97 14.89 3.39
C ILE A 649 7.34 14.43 2.08
N VAL A 650 6.14 14.93 1.80
CA VAL A 650 5.45 14.74 0.52
C VAL A 650 5.34 16.08 -0.18
N VAL A 651 5.74 16.13 -1.44
CA VAL A 651 5.83 17.38 -2.21
C VAL A 651 5.06 17.25 -3.51
N ASP A 652 4.33 18.30 -3.85
CA ASP A 652 3.53 18.38 -5.07
C ASP A 652 4.43 18.68 -6.27
N GLY A 653 3.91 18.47 -7.49
CA GLY A 653 4.53 19.04 -8.68
C GLY A 653 4.49 20.57 -8.71
N GLY A 654 5.06 21.18 -9.75
CA GLY A 654 4.98 22.64 -9.94
C GLY A 654 6.05 23.44 -9.19
N SER A 655 5.72 24.64 -8.73
CA SER A 655 6.73 25.58 -8.23
C SER A 655 7.29 25.14 -6.88
N VAL A 656 6.45 24.56 -6.01
CA VAL A 656 6.87 24.04 -4.70
C VAL A 656 7.96 22.99 -4.82
N LEU A 657 7.88 22.10 -5.81
CA LEU A 657 8.92 21.12 -6.12
C LEU A 657 10.27 21.80 -6.37
N ASN A 658 10.28 22.87 -7.17
CA ASN A 658 11.50 23.58 -7.50
C ASN A 658 12.09 24.31 -6.29
N TYR A 659 11.27 24.98 -5.47
CA TYR A 659 11.73 25.59 -4.22
C TYR A 659 12.37 24.55 -3.29
N VAL A 660 11.72 23.40 -3.11
CA VAL A 660 12.24 22.27 -2.31
C VAL A 660 13.56 21.75 -2.89
N MET A 661 13.63 21.49 -4.19
CA MET A 661 14.84 20.95 -4.83
C MET A 661 16.01 21.94 -4.83
N GLN A 662 15.73 23.24 -4.74
CA GLN A 662 16.76 24.27 -4.69
C GLN A 662 17.24 24.57 -3.27
N THR A 663 16.39 24.46 -2.24
CA THR A 663 16.73 24.98 -0.89
C THR A 663 16.54 24.04 0.28
N PHE A 664 15.75 22.97 0.14
CA PHE A 664 15.50 22.07 1.26
C PHE A 664 16.77 21.31 1.66
N LYS A 665 17.13 21.38 2.94
CA LYS A 665 18.30 20.72 3.53
C LYS A 665 17.88 19.37 4.11
N PHE A 666 18.12 18.28 3.37
CA PHE A 666 17.78 16.94 3.85
C PHE A 666 18.70 16.52 4.99
N LYS A 667 18.10 15.95 6.04
CA LYS A 667 18.77 15.38 7.20
C LYS A 667 18.77 13.84 7.12
N PRO A 668 19.62 13.16 7.89
CA PRO A 668 19.64 11.69 7.93
C PRO A 668 18.26 11.07 8.16
N ALA A 669 18.05 9.90 7.56
CA ALA A 669 16.84 9.09 7.61
C ALA A 669 15.53 9.76 7.11
N GLN A 670 15.55 11.03 6.69
CA GLN A 670 14.37 11.65 6.09
C GLN A 670 14.01 10.97 4.78
N ARG A 671 12.71 10.98 4.46
CA ARG A 671 12.18 10.46 3.21
C ARG A 671 11.44 11.56 2.48
N ILE A 672 11.70 11.69 1.18
CA ILE A 672 10.87 12.51 0.30
C ILE A 672 10.08 11.64 -0.68
N ILE A 673 8.78 11.90 -0.75
CA ILE A 673 7.85 11.29 -1.68
C ILE A 673 7.30 12.40 -2.57
N LEU A 674 7.39 12.24 -3.89
CA LEU A 674 6.97 13.28 -4.83
C LEU A 674 6.56 12.66 -6.16
N SER A 675 5.83 13.44 -6.97
CA SER A 675 5.68 13.22 -8.41
C SER A 675 6.71 14.09 -9.14
N TYR A 676 7.70 13.49 -9.79
CA TYR A 676 8.77 14.23 -10.50
C TYR A 676 8.81 13.96 -11.99
N GLY A 677 8.20 12.88 -12.46
CA GLY A 677 8.07 12.56 -13.86
C GLY A 677 7.05 13.45 -14.56
N LEU A 678 5.80 13.38 -14.09
CA LEU A 678 4.69 14.18 -14.60
C LEU A 678 4.51 15.52 -13.87
N GLU A 679 5.20 15.71 -12.74
CA GLU A 679 5.00 16.87 -11.85
C GLU A 679 3.51 17.11 -11.55
N LEU A 680 2.85 16.03 -11.11
CA LEU A 680 1.40 15.95 -11.04
C LEU A 680 0.82 16.86 -9.93
N PRO A 681 -0.01 17.87 -10.25
CA PRO A 681 -0.67 18.68 -9.24
C PRO A 681 -1.69 17.87 -8.43
N GLY A 682 -1.68 18.08 -7.12
CA GLY A 682 -2.54 17.38 -6.15
C GLY A 682 -1.94 16.07 -5.62
N PHE A 683 -0.82 15.61 -6.18
CA PHE A 683 -0.11 14.43 -5.67
C PHE A 683 0.24 14.58 -4.19
N ALA A 684 0.61 15.77 -3.71
CA ALA A 684 1.05 15.94 -2.32
C ALA A 684 0.02 15.52 -1.28
N LEU A 685 -1.24 15.93 -1.44
CA LEU A 685 -2.29 15.59 -0.47
C LEU A 685 -2.60 14.09 -0.48
N ALA A 686 -2.76 13.53 -1.68
CA ALA A 686 -2.98 12.09 -1.86
C ALA A 686 -1.79 11.27 -1.34
N GLY A 687 -0.58 11.66 -1.74
CA GLY A 687 0.64 11.00 -1.33
C GLY A 687 0.91 11.11 0.17
N ALA A 688 0.46 12.18 0.83
CA ALA A 688 0.54 12.30 2.28
C ALA A 688 -0.38 11.33 3.02
N ILE A 689 -1.56 11.03 2.47
CA ILE A 689 -2.44 9.97 2.98
C ILE A 689 -1.71 8.63 2.89
N GLY A 690 -1.26 8.25 1.69
CA GLY A 690 -0.52 7.00 1.46
C GLY A 690 0.74 6.86 2.30
N ALA A 691 1.52 7.93 2.41
CA ALA A 691 2.75 7.96 3.21
C ALA A 691 2.47 7.91 4.73
N SER A 692 1.40 8.55 5.21
CA SER A 692 1.04 8.47 6.63
C SER A 692 0.62 7.06 6.99
N VAL A 693 -0.22 6.43 6.16
CA VAL A 693 -0.64 5.03 6.31
C VAL A 693 0.57 4.09 6.29
N GLY A 694 1.48 4.24 5.34
CA GLY A 694 2.73 3.45 5.28
C GLY A 694 3.73 3.74 6.41
N ASN A 695 3.53 4.85 7.13
CA ASN A 695 4.25 5.20 8.36
C ASN A 695 3.45 4.86 9.62
N ASN A 696 2.66 3.78 9.59
CA ASN A 696 1.81 3.35 10.70
C ASN A 696 0.88 4.46 11.21
N ARG A 697 0.25 5.19 10.28
CA ARG A 697 -0.62 6.37 10.55
C ARG A 697 0.11 7.48 11.31
N GLY A 698 1.43 7.60 11.09
CA GLY A 698 2.31 8.58 11.69
C GLY A 698 2.32 9.94 10.98
N GLU A 699 3.03 10.91 11.58
CA GLU A 699 3.11 12.29 11.06
C GLU A 699 3.81 12.35 9.70
N VAL A 700 3.24 13.16 8.81
CA VAL A 700 3.76 13.47 7.47
C VAL A 700 3.64 14.96 7.19
N ILE A 701 4.66 15.52 6.57
CA ILE A 701 4.68 16.92 6.13
C ILE A 701 4.28 16.98 4.66
N CYS A 702 3.17 17.63 4.37
CA CYS A 702 2.66 17.84 3.01
C CYS A 702 2.96 19.27 2.57
N LEU A 703 3.75 19.41 1.50
CA LEU A 703 4.08 20.70 0.88
C LEU A 703 3.41 20.77 -0.49
N CYS A 704 2.41 21.65 -0.63
CA CYS A 704 1.63 21.77 -1.85
C CYS A 704 1.36 23.21 -2.25
N GLU A 705 0.84 23.38 -3.46
CA GLU A 705 0.29 24.65 -3.94
C GLU A 705 -1.24 24.64 -3.86
N ASP A 706 -1.84 25.81 -3.82
CA ASP A 706 -3.28 26.01 -3.64
C ASP A 706 -4.14 25.30 -4.70
N ARG A 707 -3.69 25.26 -5.97
CA ARG A 707 -4.37 24.51 -7.04
C ARG A 707 -4.33 23.01 -6.81
N GLY A 708 -3.17 22.45 -6.50
CA GLY A 708 -3.02 21.01 -6.27
C GLY A 708 -3.88 20.55 -5.10
N PHE A 709 -3.89 21.34 -4.02
CA PHE A 709 -4.77 21.10 -2.87
C PHE A 709 -6.25 21.10 -3.26
N GLN A 710 -6.71 22.07 -4.05
CA GLN A 710 -8.12 22.17 -4.47
C GLN A 710 -8.65 20.96 -5.23
N LEU A 711 -7.80 20.29 -6.02
CA LEU A 711 -8.21 19.10 -6.79
C LEU A 711 -8.67 17.95 -5.90
N ASN A 712 -8.23 17.92 -4.63
CA ASN A 712 -8.37 16.78 -3.74
C ASN A 712 -8.99 17.16 -2.38
N ILE A 713 -9.69 18.30 -2.28
CA ILE A 713 -10.38 18.74 -1.03
C ILE A 713 -11.28 17.65 -0.41
N PRO A 714 -12.05 16.84 -1.17
CA PRO A 714 -12.88 15.79 -0.57
C PRO A 714 -12.10 14.85 0.37
N GLU A 715 -10.81 14.62 0.11
CA GLU A 715 -9.97 13.71 0.88
C GLU A 715 -9.54 14.25 2.25
N LEU A 716 -9.88 15.49 2.57
CA LEU A 716 -9.82 15.94 3.96
C LEU A 716 -10.68 15.05 4.87
N GLN A 717 -11.77 14.48 4.35
CA GLN A 717 -12.57 13.50 5.07
C GLN A 717 -11.79 12.21 5.33
N THR A 718 -11.08 11.68 4.33
CA THR A 718 -10.22 10.48 4.46
C THR A 718 -9.17 10.65 5.55
N ILE A 719 -8.55 11.83 5.65
CA ILE A 719 -7.57 12.15 6.71
C ILE A 719 -8.21 12.09 8.10
N ILE A 720 -9.43 12.59 8.24
CA ILE A 720 -10.16 12.64 9.52
C ILE A 720 -10.62 11.24 9.94
N ASP A 721 -11.25 10.50 9.02
CA ASP A 721 -11.76 9.15 9.30
C ASP A 721 -10.64 8.19 9.75
N ASN A 722 -9.46 8.35 9.15
CA ASN A 722 -8.28 7.55 9.47
C ASN A 722 -7.37 8.18 10.53
N ARG A 723 -7.75 9.34 11.10
CA ARG A 723 -7.01 10.07 12.15
C ARG A 723 -5.54 10.35 11.79
N LEU A 724 -5.26 10.66 10.53
CA LEU A 724 -3.90 10.83 10.03
C LEU A 724 -3.32 12.20 10.46
N PRO A 725 -2.18 12.26 11.18
CA PRO A 725 -1.62 13.51 11.71
C PRO A 725 -0.80 14.27 10.64
N ILE A 726 -1.41 14.59 9.50
CA ILE A 726 -0.74 15.23 8.36
C ILE A 726 -0.66 16.76 8.59
N LYS A 727 0.53 17.34 8.39
CA LYS A 727 0.78 18.79 8.43
C LYS A 727 0.83 19.34 7.01
N ILE A 728 -0.24 19.99 6.57
CA ILE A 728 -0.39 20.51 5.22
C ILE A 728 0.04 21.98 5.20
N PHE A 729 1.11 22.29 4.46
CA PHE A 729 1.55 23.65 4.18
C PHE A 729 1.25 23.99 2.72
N ILE A 730 0.41 25.01 2.52
CA ILE A 730 -0.08 25.40 1.20
C ILE A 730 0.60 26.71 0.81
N LEU A 731 1.48 26.66 -0.20
CA LEU A 731 2.09 27.84 -0.80
C LEU A 731 1.08 28.47 -1.77
N LYS A 732 0.56 29.64 -1.42
CA LYS A 732 -0.54 30.31 -2.15
C LYS A 732 -0.03 31.49 -2.97
N SER A 733 0.18 31.28 -4.27
CA SER A 733 0.74 32.27 -5.22
C SER A 733 -0.28 33.06 -6.03
N ARG A 734 -1.60 32.88 -5.81
CA ARG A 734 -2.66 33.61 -6.56
C ARG A 734 -2.49 33.52 -8.09
N GLY A 735 -2.20 32.31 -8.59
CA GLY A 735 -2.01 32.01 -10.01
C GLY A 735 -0.86 31.01 -10.27
N ARG A 736 -0.75 30.51 -11.51
CA ARG A 736 0.37 29.64 -11.93
C ARG A 736 1.61 30.47 -12.27
N SER A 737 2.53 30.60 -11.31
CA SER A 737 3.73 31.44 -11.42
C SER A 737 4.62 31.12 -12.62
N ASP A 738 4.74 29.86 -13.01
CA ASP A 738 5.55 29.38 -14.13
C ASP A 738 4.98 29.83 -15.51
N VAL A 739 3.69 29.62 -15.72
CA VAL A 739 3.01 29.99 -16.98
C VAL A 739 2.84 31.49 -17.08
N ARG A 740 2.47 32.15 -15.97
CA ARG A 740 2.37 33.60 -15.88
C ARG A 740 3.68 34.27 -16.27
N LYS A 741 4.79 33.74 -15.76
CA LYS A 741 6.13 34.22 -16.08
C LYS A 741 6.44 34.04 -17.56
N THR A 742 6.14 32.87 -18.12
CA THR A 742 6.33 32.63 -19.56
C THR A 742 5.52 33.63 -20.41
N GLN A 743 4.26 33.90 -20.04
CA GLN A 743 3.41 34.92 -20.65
C GLN A 743 4.01 36.34 -20.54
N LYS A 744 4.57 36.68 -19.38
CA LYS A 744 5.25 37.96 -19.14
C LYS A 744 6.51 38.11 -20.01
N GLU A 745 7.38 37.10 -20.01
CA GLU A 745 8.71 37.17 -20.63
C GLU A 745 8.66 37.08 -22.15
N TYR A 746 7.77 36.25 -22.70
CA TYR A 746 7.81 35.88 -24.12
C TYR A 746 6.55 36.27 -24.91
N PHE A 747 5.46 36.66 -24.22
CA PHE A 747 4.17 36.94 -24.86
C PHE A 747 3.60 38.32 -24.47
N GLY A 748 4.48 39.27 -24.11
CA GLY A 748 4.12 40.66 -23.85
C GLY A 748 3.22 40.87 -22.63
N GLY A 749 3.22 39.94 -21.66
CA GLY A 749 2.39 40.07 -20.47
C GLY A 749 0.90 39.84 -20.70
N ARG A 750 0.51 39.24 -21.84
CA ARG A 750 -0.87 38.82 -22.10
C ARG A 750 -1.22 37.61 -21.21
N TYR A 751 -1.76 37.88 -20.04
CA TYR A 751 -2.16 36.86 -19.08
C TYR A 751 -3.48 36.21 -19.50
N VAL A 752 -3.47 34.89 -19.65
CA VAL A 752 -4.65 34.08 -19.95
C VAL A 752 -4.64 32.89 -19.01
N GLY A 753 -5.62 32.82 -18.09
CA GLY A 753 -5.72 31.76 -17.10
C GLY A 753 -4.55 31.73 -16.09
N THR A 754 -3.96 32.88 -15.79
CA THR A 754 -2.79 32.98 -14.89
C THR A 754 -2.82 34.17 -13.94
N ASP A 755 -3.82 35.05 -14.03
CA ASP A 755 -4.03 36.18 -13.12
C ASP A 755 -5.43 36.16 -12.48
N ASN A 756 -5.58 36.98 -11.44
CA ASN A 756 -6.78 37.00 -10.61
C ASN A 756 -7.96 37.76 -11.22
N GLU A 757 -7.73 38.60 -12.22
CA GLU A 757 -8.78 39.48 -12.78
C GLU A 757 -9.74 38.70 -13.68
N ILE A 758 -9.35 37.51 -14.16
CA ILE A 758 -10.15 36.71 -15.08
C ILE A 758 -10.06 35.20 -14.73
N LEU A 759 -10.55 34.78 -13.54
CA LEU A 759 -10.94 33.37 -13.23
C LEU A 759 -9.93 32.43 -12.53
N PHE A 760 -8.84 32.91 -11.90
CA PHE A 760 -7.78 32.02 -11.36
C PHE A 760 -7.47 32.12 -9.84
N GLY A 761 -8.48 32.44 -9.02
CA GLY A 761 -8.35 32.49 -7.56
C GLY A 761 -8.62 31.16 -6.85
N SER A 762 -8.05 30.98 -5.65
CA SER A 762 -8.40 29.93 -4.70
C SER A 762 -9.14 30.53 -3.49
N PRO A 763 -10.14 29.83 -2.90
CA PRO A 763 -10.83 30.35 -1.72
C PRO A 763 -9.88 30.43 -0.52
N ALA A 764 -10.38 30.89 0.63
CA ALA A 764 -9.65 30.76 1.89
C ALA A 764 -9.65 29.27 2.31
N LEU A 765 -8.63 28.51 1.88
CA LEU A 765 -8.45 27.08 2.12
C LEU A 765 -8.33 26.74 3.62
N ALA A 766 -7.79 27.64 4.43
CA ALA A 766 -7.81 27.55 5.88
C ALA A 766 -9.25 27.52 6.42
N LYS A 767 -10.20 28.26 5.82
CA LYS A 767 -11.61 28.19 6.21
C LYS A 767 -12.25 26.85 5.81
N VAL A 768 -11.89 26.32 4.63
CA VAL A 768 -12.31 24.97 4.21
C VAL A 768 -11.83 23.92 5.22
N GLY A 769 -10.57 24.02 5.68
CA GLY A 769 -10.03 23.13 6.71
C GLY A 769 -10.85 23.10 8.00
N LYS A 770 -11.42 24.23 8.43
CA LYS A 770 -12.28 24.27 9.63
C LYS A 770 -13.54 23.43 9.49
N VAL A 771 -14.13 23.38 8.29
CA VAL A 771 -15.33 22.57 8.01
C VAL A 771 -15.04 21.08 8.27
N TYR A 772 -13.85 20.63 7.88
CA TYR A 772 -13.37 19.25 8.12
C TYR A 772 -12.67 19.08 9.47
N ARG A 773 -12.76 20.04 10.40
CA ARG A 773 -12.17 19.95 11.76
C ARG A 773 -10.64 19.93 11.82
N PHE A 774 -9.96 20.53 10.85
CA PHE A 774 -8.51 20.74 10.90
C PHE A 774 -8.16 21.92 11.80
N ALA A 775 -7.01 21.85 12.47
CA ALA A 775 -6.38 23.04 13.01
C ALA A 775 -5.83 23.88 11.85
N THR A 776 -6.09 25.19 11.87
CA THR A 776 -5.79 26.07 10.73
C THR A 776 -4.90 27.23 11.11
N TYR A 777 -3.89 27.51 10.30
CA TYR A 777 -2.93 28.60 10.49
C TYR A 777 -2.74 29.39 9.19
N GLU A 778 -2.24 30.61 9.32
CA GLU A 778 -1.84 31.45 8.19
C GLU A 778 -0.53 32.16 8.53
N ILE A 779 0.39 32.18 7.56
CA ILE A 779 1.69 32.88 7.66
C ILE A 779 1.78 33.85 6.48
N GLY A 780 1.68 35.14 6.80
CA GLY A 780 1.65 36.22 5.80
C GLY A 780 3.00 36.90 5.52
N LYS A 781 3.98 36.78 6.42
CA LYS A 781 5.26 37.50 6.35
C LYS A 781 6.42 36.61 6.82
N SER A 782 7.62 36.86 6.28
CA SER A 782 8.84 36.11 6.64
C SER A 782 9.41 36.42 8.04
N THR A 783 8.87 37.41 8.77
CA THR A 783 9.29 37.74 10.14
C THR A 783 8.96 36.61 11.12
N ASN A 784 9.92 36.18 11.95
CA ASN A 784 9.75 35.10 12.93
C ASN A 784 9.31 33.74 12.34
N LEU A 785 9.68 33.45 11.08
CA LEU A 785 9.17 32.29 10.32
C LEU A 785 9.39 30.95 11.03
N LYS A 786 10.59 30.71 11.58
CA LYS A 786 10.90 29.48 12.36
C LYS A 786 9.97 29.30 13.57
N LYS A 787 9.70 30.37 14.33
CA LYS A 787 8.79 30.34 15.49
C LYS A 787 7.36 30.01 15.04
N GLN A 788 6.90 30.58 13.93
CA GLN A 788 5.58 30.31 13.38
C GLN A 788 5.45 28.86 12.88
N ILE A 789 6.42 28.37 12.10
CA ILE A 789 6.48 26.98 11.64
C ILE A 789 6.47 26.01 12.82
N ARG A 790 7.30 26.25 13.84
CA ARG A 790 7.34 25.41 15.05
C ARG A 790 5.99 25.36 15.78
N LYS A 791 5.23 26.46 15.78
CA LYS A 791 3.86 26.48 16.34
C LYS A 791 2.93 25.54 15.54
N VAL A 792 3.01 25.58 14.21
CA VAL A 792 2.21 24.71 13.32
C VAL A 792 2.58 23.24 13.53
N LEU A 793 3.88 22.92 13.53
CA LEU A 793 4.37 21.54 13.71
C LEU A 793 3.99 20.94 15.07
N ARG A 794 3.93 21.74 16.14
CA ARG A 794 3.54 21.30 17.49
C ARG A 794 2.04 21.12 17.67
N ALA A 795 1.20 21.58 16.75
CA ALA A 795 -0.25 21.40 16.86
C ALA A 795 -0.59 19.91 16.77
N LYS A 796 -1.50 19.42 17.62
CA LYS A 796 -1.92 18.02 17.61
C LYS A 796 -2.87 17.74 16.44
N GLY A 797 -2.83 16.51 15.92
CA GLY A 797 -3.72 16.07 14.84
C GLY A 797 -3.39 16.70 13.48
N PRO A 798 -4.31 16.62 12.51
CA PRO A 798 -4.12 17.16 11.18
C PRO A 798 -4.21 18.70 11.14
N VAL A 799 -3.40 19.32 10.29
CA VAL A 799 -3.23 20.78 10.23
C VAL A 799 -3.23 21.28 8.80
N ILE A 800 -3.85 22.44 8.56
CA ILE A 800 -3.71 23.22 7.33
C ILE A 800 -3.07 24.58 7.65
N CYS A 801 -1.98 24.92 6.97
CA CYS A 801 -1.29 26.20 7.11
C CYS A 801 -1.16 26.87 5.74
N GLU A 802 -1.84 28.00 5.54
CA GLU A 802 -1.66 28.83 4.35
C GLU A 802 -0.40 29.69 4.47
N ILE A 803 0.45 29.65 3.45
CA ILE A 803 1.64 30.49 3.32
C ILE A 803 1.38 31.48 2.18
N GLN A 804 1.23 32.76 2.52
CA GLN A 804 1.00 33.80 1.51
C GLN A 804 2.32 34.13 0.81
N ILE A 805 2.43 33.79 -0.47
CA ILE A 805 3.62 34.08 -1.29
C ILE A 805 3.28 35.13 -2.35
N ASP A 806 4.29 35.88 -2.76
CA ASP A 806 4.14 36.91 -3.79
C ASP A 806 3.83 36.28 -5.16
N LYS A 807 2.81 36.80 -5.87
CA LYS A 807 2.45 36.36 -7.22
C LYS A 807 3.53 36.65 -8.27
N GLU A 808 4.44 37.58 -7.98
CA GLU A 808 5.60 37.90 -8.82
C GLU A 808 6.84 37.06 -8.46
N GLN A 809 6.75 36.15 -7.48
CA GLN A 809 7.92 35.41 -7.03
C GLN A 809 8.45 34.48 -8.13
N GLU A 810 9.72 34.69 -8.49
CA GLU A 810 10.40 33.90 -9.49
C GLU A 810 11.03 32.61 -8.93
N ILE A 811 11.05 31.58 -9.77
CA ILE A 811 11.83 30.36 -9.57
C ILE A 811 13.22 30.56 -10.19
N ILE A 812 14.25 30.62 -9.35
CA ILE A 812 15.64 30.91 -9.71
C ILE A 812 16.62 30.20 -8.76
N PRO A 813 17.79 29.74 -9.25
CA PRO A 813 18.25 29.89 -10.62
C PRO A 813 17.52 28.94 -11.60
N ARG A 814 17.48 29.29 -12.88
CA ARG A 814 16.88 28.46 -13.93
C ARG A 814 17.57 28.65 -15.28
N ILE A 815 17.48 27.67 -16.17
CA ILE A 815 17.77 27.89 -17.59
C ILE A 815 16.70 28.78 -18.21
N VAL A 816 17.10 29.57 -19.19
CA VAL A 816 16.21 30.40 -20.00
C VAL A 816 16.45 30.15 -21.48
N PHE A 817 15.54 30.65 -22.30
CA PHE A 817 15.66 30.56 -23.76
C PHE A 817 16.03 31.91 -24.35
N THR A 818 16.83 31.87 -25.41
CA THR A 818 16.94 32.94 -26.41
C THR A 818 15.89 32.65 -27.49
N VAL A 819 15.11 33.67 -27.88
CA VAL A 819 14.22 33.58 -29.04
C VAL A 819 14.96 34.20 -30.22
N LYS A 820 15.18 33.39 -31.26
CA LYS A 820 15.83 33.82 -32.51
C LYS A 820 14.89 34.70 -33.35
N PRO A 821 15.42 35.50 -34.31
CA PRO A 821 14.59 36.30 -35.22
C PRO A 821 13.55 35.49 -36.02
N ASP A 822 13.84 34.21 -36.29
CA ASP A 822 12.93 33.25 -36.94
C ASP A 822 11.85 32.68 -35.99
N GLY A 823 11.81 33.14 -34.73
CA GLY A 823 10.89 32.69 -33.70
C GLY A 823 11.29 31.38 -33.02
N LYS A 824 12.43 30.77 -33.37
CA LYS A 824 12.90 29.52 -32.76
C LYS A 824 13.46 29.78 -31.36
N TRP A 825 13.12 28.89 -30.43
CA TRP A 825 13.58 28.97 -29.04
C TRP A 825 14.81 28.10 -28.84
N GLU A 826 15.88 28.69 -28.33
CA GLU A 826 17.12 27.99 -28.03
C GLU A 826 17.45 28.09 -26.55
N ALA A 827 17.56 26.92 -25.91
CA ALA A 827 17.85 26.84 -24.49
C ALA A 827 19.33 27.13 -24.22
N LYS A 828 19.60 27.93 -23.20
CA LYS A 828 20.96 28.11 -22.68
C LYS A 828 21.48 26.83 -22.00
N PRO A 829 22.81 26.60 -22.01
CA PRO A 829 23.41 25.45 -21.34
C PRO A 829 23.29 25.58 -19.81
N LEU A 830 23.46 24.46 -19.08
CA LEU A 830 23.18 24.40 -17.63
C LEU A 830 24.04 25.33 -16.77
N GLU A 831 25.22 25.73 -17.23
CA GLU A 831 26.10 26.68 -16.54
C GLU A 831 25.67 28.14 -16.67
N ASP A 832 24.89 28.51 -17.70
CA ASP A 832 24.49 29.89 -18.01
C ASP A 832 23.03 30.15 -17.58
N MET A 833 22.78 30.01 -16.27
CA MET A 833 21.45 30.14 -15.67
C MET A 833 21.11 31.59 -15.29
N TYR A 834 19.86 31.98 -15.41
CA TYR A 834 19.33 33.22 -14.82
C TYR A 834 19.19 33.08 -13.29
N PRO A 835 19.47 34.13 -12.47
CA PRO A 835 20.01 35.44 -12.84
C PRO A 835 21.43 35.34 -13.35
N PHE A 836 21.69 35.89 -14.54
CA PHE A 836 22.98 35.68 -15.20
C PHE A 836 24.13 36.20 -14.36
N LEU A 837 25.25 35.46 -14.39
CA LEU A 837 26.53 35.99 -13.95
C LEU A 837 27.08 36.87 -15.06
N ASP A 838 27.84 37.90 -14.71
CA ASP A 838 28.63 38.61 -15.70
C ASP A 838 29.60 37.63 -16.37
N ARG A 839 29.93 37.90 -17.65
CA ARG A 839 30.69 36.96 -18.48
C ARG A 839 32.07 36.65 -17.92
N LYS A 840 32.72 37.62 -17.26
CA LYS A 840 34.00 37.41 -16.57
C LYS A 840 33.85 36.40 -15.43
N THR A 841 32.88 36.62 -14.53
CA THR A 841 32.59 35.70 -13.43
C THR A 841 32.22 34.31 -13.93
N LEU A 842 31.40 34.20 -14.99
CA LEU A 842 31.07 32.89 -15.56
C LEU A 842 32.32 32.17 -16.07
N LYS A 843 33.17 32.87 -16.84
CA LYS A 843 34.41 32.31 -17.40
C LYS A 843 35.38 31.87 -16.29
N GLU A 844 35.53 32.64 -15.22
CA GLU A 844 36.36 32.27 -14.06
C GLU A 844 35.86 31.01 -13.31
N ASN A 845 34.57 30.66 -13.48
CA ASN A 845 33.96 29.49 -12.85
C ASN A 845 33.83 28.30 -13.81
N MET A 846 34.34 28.42 -15.03
CA MET A 846 34.36 27.36 -16.03
C MET A 846 35.80 26.93 -16.33
N VAL A 847 36.06 25.65 -16.15
CA VAL A 847 37.30 24.96 -16.56
C VAL A 847 37.19 24.49 -18.01
N VAL A 848 35.97 24.23 -18.48
CA VAL A 848 35.65 23.90 -19.88
C VAL A 848 35.35 25.18 -20.63
N GLU A 849 35.81 25.31 -21.88
CA GLU A 849 35.48 26.46 -22.73
C GLU A 849 33.96 26.67 -22.82
N LEU A 850 33.55 27.93 -22.72
CA LEU A 850 32.16 28.33 -22.88
C LEU A 850 31.71 28.07 -24.31
N LEU A 851 30.44 27.69 -24.49
CA LEU A 851 29.84 27.66 -25.82
C LEU A 851 29.83 29.08 -26.41
N PRO A 852 30.05 29.24 -27.73
CA PRO A 852 29.99 30.53 -28.38
C PRO A 852 28.66 31.22 -28.08
N GLU A 853 28.70 32.51 -27.75
CA GLU A 853 27.50 33.34 -27.86
C GLU A 853 27.25 33.56 -29.35
N GLU A 854 26.11 33.11 -29.86
CA GLU A 854 25.62 33.68 -31.11
C GLU A 854 25.39 35.17 -30.84
N LYS A 855 26.16 36.02 -31.54
CA LYS A 855 25.92 37.46 -31.53
C LYS A 855 24.52 37.67 -32.09
N ASN A 856 23.64 38.25 -31.29
CA ASN A 856 22.41 38.84 -31.81
C ASN A 856 22.85 40.13 -32.52
N ASP A 857 23.01 40.06 -33.85
CA ASP A 857 23.04 41.27 -34.69
C ASP A 857 21.64 41.90 -34.74
#